data_AF-A0A0L0T4N0-F1
#
_entry.id   AF-A0A0L0T4N0-F1
#
_cell.length_a   1.000
_cell.length_b   1.000
_cell.length_c   1.000
_cell.angle_alpha   90.00
_cell.angle_beta   90.00
_cell.angle_gamma   90.00
#
_symmetry.space_group_name_H-M   'P 1'
#
loop_
_entity.id
_entity.type
_entity.pdbx_description
1 polymer ?
#
loop_
_entity_poly.entity_id
_entity_poly.type
_entity_poly.pdbx_seq_one_letter_code
_entity_poly.pdbx_strand_id
1 'polypeptide(L)'
;MGSQRVQRSPARYDGRSAATIAVVTLVAMLFLTSNVANALGVRRGTPQCLPPSSVASLGWVGTAVGAGTIKQAPVDIVLEADAWTSTYIAATLLQDVMGVNVTVLEFGGSSGTYPRVASSQVHANLEVWPNSKTALYQQFIVQQGAVEDSGMIGYAAKISWYINTAIANAYPTLIFDSWRSYTMNSVLQYLPAYGTTTPARKADGSWLCDSATYSYCSNGMFIPPQCQANPSGCREFWHVDPSYSTGENEQRIITLGLKLVVVYLGAAFDSSVMRCANQNSFACLFYYWKPEILPSTLSLSVVSLPEYNSTCYSQFSATHVGTSSNALMCDWTPELLMKISTASLRSTAPHVSMFFKQFSLKDNDINYLLNDYAMTGVTETTACKWITSNRNLWTAWISSPPANYIMTLDAMNVSEALLILIAVLCALDFSATLPTFHLLSRYAGTAAVKAQSPRFMQLIALGVLIVTISVALEAVSPTITGVCTARIWLLALGMCTVLGSIIVKTARIYLIFGNRRRMKLNVKDARLLGGVFAMVAVDVVLLGAWTGAAKPSAVIATVSTTTYTYLCSASSDTGGTAITAILAIFHALQLLVACWLSFKIRNVGTTYNESKYIALAAYNILLACIVVVPVAVLPINFRAQFVIKCVCILLALGGVLGLLVWRPILEVVLSGAVSTDALASFEPPSTAKLDRSTSMRNAMAKSDKGKEGVLCGLEARVGQRFAIKQIGGLFRQWTEVDLVLLHHPLPSLQIMPCGSLRGGQAYMFKVYASVADGATDCFILRVGGSSYLVQAKDATDAERWVQDIETTFKAVNASTTGSVSRASSGNSAAASATVSAAPDQSVASQRQPGPQRPGMVG
;
A
#
# COMPACT_ATOMS: atom_id res chain seq x y z
N MET A 1 -1.72 10.23 -68.12
CA MET A 1 -2.33 9.40 -69.19
C MET A 1 -2.66 8.05 -68.55
N GLY A 2 -3.88 7.78 -68.11
CA GLY A 2 -5.03 7.31 -68.91
C GLY A 2 -5.10 5.77 -68.84
N SER A 3 -5.75 5.18 -67.82
CA SER A 3 -7.05 4.48 -67.85
C SER A 3 -7.12 3.20 -68.71
N GLN A 4 -7.40 2.04 -68.09
CA GLN A 4 -8.62 1.26 -68.36
C GLN A 4 -8.84 0.08 -67.39
N ARG A 5 -10.11 -0.37 -67.33
CA ARG A 5 -10.82 -1.15 -66.30
C ARG A 5 -11.18 -2.55 -66.87
N VAL A 6 -11.87 -3.38 -66.06
CA VAL A 6 -12.70 -4.60 -66.40
C VAL A 6 -11.95 -5.94 -66.21
N GLN A 7 -12.43 -7.04 -65.57
CA GLN A 7 -13.73 -7.52 -65.02
C GLN A 7 -13.48 -8.60 -63.92
N ARG A 8 -14.39 -8.76 -62.95
CA ARG A 8 -14.48 -9.91 -62.01
C ARG A 8 -15.56 -10.90 -62.48
N SER A 9 -15.32 -12.21 -62.32
CA SER A 9 -16.36 -13.27 -62.32
C SER A 9 -16.52 -13.84 -60.90
N PRO A 10 -17.74 -14.20 -60.43
CA PRO A 10 -17.93 -14.81 -59.12
C PRO A 10 -17.92 -16.35 -59.21
N ALA A 11 -17.19 -16.99 -58.30
CA ALA A 11 -17.18 -18.44 -58.13
C ALA A 11 -18.45 -18.90 -57.39
N ARG A 12 -19.08 -19.99 -57.88
CA ARG A 12 -20.20 -20.70 -57.24
C ARG A 12 -19.77 -21.27 -55.88
N TYR A 13 -20.50 -20.93 -54.83
CA TYR A 13 -20.39 -21.53 -53.50
C TYR A 13 -21.32 -22.74 -53.41
N ASP A 14 -20.77 -23.90 -53.06
CA ASP A 14 -21.49 -25.17 -52.96
C ASP A 14 -22.23 -25.26 -51.61
N GLY A 15 -23.57 -25.27 -51.65
CA GLY A 15 -24.44 -25.14 -50.48
C GLY A 15 -24.48 -26.36 -49.54
N ARG A 16 -23.83 -27.47 -49.90
CA ARG A 16 -23.79 -28.68 -49.06
C ARG A 16 -22.84 -28.56 -47.87
N SER A 17 -21.75 -27.80 -47.99
CA SER A 17 -20.75 -27.66 -46.91
C SER A 17 -21.23 -26.77 -45.76
N ALA A 18 -22.07 -25.76 -46.04
CA ALA A 18 -22.57 -24.84 -45.02
C ALA A 18 -23.57 -25.52 -44.06
N ALA A 19 -24.42 -26.42 -44.56
CA ALA A 19 -25.37 -27.16 -43.75
C ALA A 19 -24.67 -28.17 -42.83
N THR A 20 -23.62 -28.86 -43.32
CA THR A 20 -22.84 -29.81 -42.49
C THR A 20 -22.03 -29.08 -41.42
N ILE A 21 -21.45 -27.93 -41.74
CA ILE A 21 -20.73 -27.09 -40.76
C ILE A 21 -21.71 -26.56 -39.70
N ALA A 22 -22.91 -26.11 -40.09
CA ALA A 22 -23.94 -25.62 -39.18
C ALA A 22 -24.44 -26.72 -38.22
N VAL A 23 -24.65 -27.95 -38.70
CA VAL A 23 -25.07 -29.08 -37.84
C VAL A 23 -23.93 -29.51 -36.90
N VAL A 24 -22.67 -29.56 -37.36
CA VAL A 24 -21.53 -29.91 -36.49
C VAL A 24 -21.26 -28.82 -35.45
N THR A 25 -21.43 -27.53 -35.79
CA THR A 25 -21.32 -26.43 -34.82
C THR A 25 -22.50 -26.37 -33.86
N LEU A 26 -23.72 -26.68 -34.29
CA LEU A 26 -24.88 -26.77 -33.40
C LEU A 26 -24.75 -27.95 -32.43
N VAL A 27 -24.29 -29.11 -32.91
CA VAL A 27 -24.02 -30.30 -32.09
C VAL A 27 -22.85 -30.05 -31.13
N ALA A 28 -21.77 -29.40 -31.58
CA ALA A 28 -20.66 -29.00 -30.71
C ALA A 28 -21.07 -27.94 -29.67
N MET A 29 -21.94 -26.98 -30.01
CA MET A 29 -22.51 -26.04 -29.04
C MET A 29 -23.43 -26.75 -28.05
N LEU A 30 -24.25 -27.72 -28.48
CA LEU A 30 -25.09 -28.53 -27.59
C LEU A 30 -24.25 -29.38 -26.62
N PHE A 31 -23.16 -30.01 -27.09
CA PHE A 31 -22.20 -30.74 -26.23
C PHE A 31 -21.36 -29.84 -25.32
N LEU A 32 -21.12 -28.57 -25.71
CA LEU A 32 -20.48 -27.57 -24.83
C LEU A 32 -21.46 -27.08 -23.75
N THR A 33 -22.75 -26.90 -24.06
CA THR A 33 -23.74 -26.45 -23.06
C THR A 33 -24.03 -27.49 -21.97
N SER A 34 -23.99 -28.79 -22.28
CA SER A 34 -24.17 -29.84 -21.27
C SER A 34 -22.97 -29.96 -20.31
N ASN A 35 -21.75 -29.72 -20.80
CA ASN A 35 -20.54 -29.72 -19.96
C ASN A 35 -20.41 -28.44 -19.12
N VAL A 36 -20.90 -27.29 -19.62
CA VAL A 36 -20.88 -26.02 -18.88
C VAL A 36 -21.93 -26.01 -17.76
N ALA A 37 -23.09 -26.64 -17.94
CA ALA A 37 -24.12 -26.75 -16.90
C ALA A 37 -23.63 -27.55 -15.66
N ASN A 38 -22.89 -28.64 -15.88
CA ASN A 38 -22.29 -29.43 -14.79
C ASN A 38 -21.12 -28.70 -14.08
N ALA A 39 -20.47 -27.75 -14.76
CA ALA A 39 -19.36 -26.98 -14.22
C ALA A 39 -19.80 -25.75 -13.38
N LEU A 40 -21.00 -25.22 -13.60
CA LEU A 40 -21.47 -23.97 -12.97
C LEU A 40 -22.42 -24.18 -11.77
N GLY A 41 -22.95 -25.39 -11.57
CA GLY A 41 -23.88 -25.69 -10.49
C GLY A 41 -25.24 -24.96 -10.65
N VAL A 42 -26.28 -25.48 -10.01
CA VAL A 42 -27.61 -24.86 -9.98
C VAL A 42 -27.68 -23.91 -8.79
N ARG A 43 -27.91 -22.61 -9.07
CA ARG A 43 -28.04 -21.59 -8.02
C ARG A 43 -29.40 -21.71 -7.33
N ARG A 44 -29.38 -21.75 -6.00
CA ARG A 44 -30.57 -21.74 -5.15
C ARG A 44 -30.66 -20.45 -4.36
N GLY A 45 -31.89 -19.98 -4.16
CA GLY A 45 -32.18 -18.76 -3.42
C GLY A 45 -32.23 -19.02 -1.92
N THR A 46 -31.83 -18.04 -1.12
CA THR A 46 -31.92 -18.06 0.33
C THR A 46 -32.83 -16.91 0.77
N PRO A 47 -34.17 -17.11 0.78
CA PRO A 47 -35.10 -16.07 1.16
C PRO A 47 -34.89 -15.67 2.62
N GLN A 48 -35.19 -14.42 2.94
CA GLN A 48 -35.10 -13.91 4.29
C GLN A 48 -36.10 -14.62 5.21
N CYS A 49 -35.59 -15.20 6.29
CA CYS A 49 -36.36 -15.90 7.31
C CYS A 49 -36.52 -15.05 8.59
N LEU A 50 -35.42 -14.45 9.07
CA LEU A 50 -35.39 -13.68 10.31
C LEU A 50 -35.40 -12.17 10.02
N PRO A 51 -36.29 -11.38 10.65
CA PRO A 51 -36.25 -9.93 10.52
C PRO A 51 -35.01 -9.35 11.24
N PRO A 52 -34.41 -8.24 10.74
CA PRO A 52 -33.20 -7.66 11.35
C PRO A 52 -33.36 -7.30 12.83
N SER A 53 -34.58 -6.92 13.25
CA SER A 53 -34.89 -6.56 14.63
C SER A 53 -34.80 -7.74 15.59
N SER A 54 -35.09 -8.97 15.16
CA SER A 54 -35.05 -10.16 16.04
C SER A 54 -33.63 -10.65 16.35
N VAL A 55 -32.64 -10.18 15.58
CA VAL A 55 -31.22 -10.58 15.70
C VAL A 55 -30.31 -9.42 16.09
N ALA A 56 -30.84 -8.21 16.25
CA ALA A 56 -30.08 -7.01 16.62
C ALA A 56 -29.26 -7.18 17.92
N SER A 57 -29.75 -7.99 18.87
CA SER A 57 -29.04 -8.28 20.12
C SER A 57 -27.70 -9.00 19.92
N LEU A 58 -27.47 -9.61 18.76
CA LEU A 58 -26.23 -10.34 18.42
C LEU A 58 -25.16 -9.43 17.81
N GLY A 59 -25.48 -8.14 17.54
CA GLY A 59 -24.52 -7.11 17.15
C GLY A 59 -24.06 -7.10 15.69
N TRP A 60 -24.43 -8.11 14.90
CA TRP A 60 -24.05 -8.23 13.48
C TRP A 60 -24.99 -7.42 12.56
N VAL A 61 -26.27 -7.79 12.50
CA VAL A 61 -27.30 -7.12 11.66
C VAL A 61 -28.28 -6.36 12.57
N GLY A 62 -28.78 -5.21 12.11
CA GLY A 62 -29.79 -4.42 12.84
C GLY A 62 -29.24 -3.40 13.85
N THR A 63 -27.91 -3.23 13.93
CA THR A 63 -27.30 -2.12 14.67
C THR A 63 -27.48 -0.80 13.90
N ALA A 64 -28.15 0.18 14.50
CA ALA A 64 -28.36 1.48 13.89
C ALA A 64 -27.01 2.18 13.63
N VAL A 65 -26.69 2.41 12.36
CA VAL A 65 -25.46 3.09 11.92
C VAL A 65 -25.69 4.59 12.12
N GLY A 66 -25.15 5.16 13.20
CA GLY A 66 -25.18 6.60 13.45
C GLY A 66 -24.29 7.36 12.46
N ALA A 67 -24.48 8.68 12.37
CA ALA A 67 -23.61 9.55 11.57
C ALA A 67 -22.15 9.38 12.02
N GLY A 68 -21.27 8.98 11.09
CA GLY A 68 -19.85 8.77 11.38
C GLY A 68 -19.46 7.33 11.72
N THR A 69 -20.35 6.34 11.59
CA THR A 69 -19.97 4.92 11.70
C THR A 69 -19.79 4.27 10.33
N ILE A 70 -18.76 3.43 10.18
CA ILE A 70 -18.54 2.58 9.00
C ILE A 70 -18.64 1.13 9.45
N LYS A 71 -19.47 0.37 8.74
CA LYS A 71 -19.61 -1.07 8.91
C LYS A 71 -18.70 -1.78 7.92
N GLN A 72 -18.06 -2.88 8.33
CA GLN A 72 -17.34 -3.74 7.38
C GLN A 72 -18.26 -4.20 6.26
N ALA A 73 -17.73 -4.24 5.04
CA ALA A 73 -18.45 -4.76 3.90
C ALA A 73 -18.80 -6.24 4.12
N PRO A 74 -19.98 -6.70 3.68
CA PRO A 74 -20.35 -8.11 3.78
C PRO A 74 -19.39 -8.97 2.97
N VAL A 75 -19.02 -10.13 3.50
CA VAL A 75 -18.22 -11.13 2.79
C VAL A 75 -19.14 -11.95 1.88
N ASP A 76 -18.67 -12.28 0.68
CA ASP A 76 -19.34 -13.20 -0.23
C ASP A 76 -18.94 -14.64 0.07
N ILE A 77 -19.91 -15.50 0.38
CA ILE A 77 -19.71 -16.91 0.69
C ILE A 77 -20.57 -17.76 -0.24
N VAL A 78 -19.98 -18.83 -0.76
CA VAL A 78 -20.65 -19.78 -1.65
C VAL A 78 -20.68 -21.13 -0.95
N LEU A 79 -21.87 -21.69 -0.71
CA LEU A 79 -22.06 -23.00 -0.09
C LEU A 79 -22.43 -24.01 -1.17
N GLU A 80 -21.79 -25.17 -1.12
CA GLU A 80 -22.20 -26.33 -1.89
C GLU A 80 -23.26 -27.13 -1.12
N ALA A 81 -24.38 -27.41 -1.76
CA ALA A 81 -25.46 -28.24 -1.23
C ALA A 81 -25.54 -29.55 -2.02
N ASP A 82 -25.57 -30.68 -1.30
CA ASP A 82 -25.78 -32.03 -1.86
C ASP A 82 -27.21 -32.51 -1.52
N ALA A 83 -28.22 -31.75 -1.96
CA ALA A 83 -29.66 -32.01 -1.79
C ALA A 83 -30.26 -31.92 -0.36
N TRP A 84 -29.47 -31.61 0.68
CA TRP A 84 -29.95 -31.65 2.07
C TRP A 84 -30.24 -30.27 2.69
N THR A 85 -31.20 -30.23 3.62
CA THR A 85 -31.72 -29.04 4.31
C THR A 85 -30.71 -28.37 5.26
N SER A 86 -29.64 -29.08 5.63
CA SER A 86 -28.57 -28.62 6.55
C SER A 86 -27.88 -27.35 6.04
N THR A 87 -27.57 -27.31 4.73
CA THR A 87 -26.92 -26.18 4.07
C THR A 87 -27.76 -24.92 4.11
N TYR A 88 -29.08 -25.05 4.01
CA TYR A 88 -30.01 -23.93 4.04
C TYR A 88 -30.10 -23.30 5.43
N ILE A 89 -29.99 -24.09 6.52
CA ILE A 89 -29.91 -23.54 7.87
C ILE A 89 -28.67 -22.66 8.00
N ALA A 90 -27.51 -23.19 7.60
CA ALA A 90 -26.26 -22.44 7.65
C ALA A 90 -26.32 -21.17 6.80
N ALA A 91 -26.86 -21.27 5.58
CA ALA A 91 -27.00 -20.15 4.67
C ALA A 91 -27.87 -19.03 5.25
N THR A 92 -29.05 -19.38 5.80
CA THR A 92 -29.96 -18.41 6.41
C THR A 92 -29.34 -17.75 7.65
N LEU A 93 -28.65 -18.49 8.51
CA LEU A 93 -27.99 -17.90 9.69
C LEU A 93 -26.85 -16.95 9.30
N LEU A 94 -26.01 -17.35 8.34
CA LEU A 94 -24.94 -16.49 7.81
C LEU A 94 -25.51 -15.19 7.20
N GLN A 95 -26.60 -15.31 6.43
CA GLN A 95 -27.24 -14.18 5.76
C GLN A 95 -27.99 -13.26 6.73
N ASP A 96 -28.98 -13.79 7.44
CA ASP A 96 -29.92 -12.98 8.21
C ASP A 96 -29.34 -12.52 9.55
N VAL A 97 -28.43 -13.31 10.15
CA VAL A 97 -27.82 -12.98 11.45
C VAL A 97 -26.51 -12.26 11.27
N MET A 98 -25.55 -12.85 10.52
CA MET A 98 -24.19 -12.32 10.41
C MET A 98 -24.03 -11.27 9.31
N GLY A 99 -25.02 -11.13 8.42
CA GLY A 99 -25.00 -10.16 7.33
C GLY A 99 -24.01 -10.53 6.22
N VAL A 100 -23.73 -11.83 6.05
CA VAL A 100 -22.87 -12.38 5.00
C VAL A 100 -23.70 -12.54 3.73
N ASN A 101 -23.12 -12.25 2.56
CA ASN A 101 -23.79 -12.50 1.30
C ASN A 101 -23.59 -13.96 0.88
N VAL A 102 -24.62 -14.79 1.01
CA VAL A 102 -24.53 -16.23 0.79
C VAL A 102 -25.12 -16.61 -0.57
N THR A 103 -24.44 -17.49 -1.29
CA THR A 103 -24.96 -18.16 -2.49
C THR A 103 -24.92 -19.66 -2.28
N VAL A 104 -26.03 -20.36 -2.50
CA VAL A 104 -26.07 -21.83 -2.46
C VAL A 104 -26.01 -22.38 -3.88
N LEU A 105 -25.12 -23.33 -4.13
CA LEU A 105 -24.94 -24.02 -5.40
C LEU A 105 -25.11 -25.53 -5.21
N GLU A 106 -25.92 -26.16 -6.06
CA GLU A 106 -26.08 -27.62 -6.12
C GLU A 106 -25.34 -28.19 -7.34
N PHE A 107 -24.61 -29.30 -7.15
CA PHE A 107 -23.90 -30.00 -8.22
C PHE A 107 -24.38 -31.44 -8.37
N GLY A 108 -24.25 -32.00 -9.57
CA GLY A 108 -24.50 -33.42 -9.80
C GLY A 108 -23.41 -34.29 -9.19
N GLY A 109 -23.62 -34.77 -7.96
CA GLY A 109 -22.73 -35.71 -7.26
C GLY A 109 -21.55 -35.07 -6.50
N SER A 110 -21.03 -35.83 -5.53
CA SER A 110 -20.04 -35.38 -4.53
C SER A 110 -18.57 -35.71 -4.86
N SER A 111 -18.26 -36.16 -6.09
CA SER A 111 -16.88 -36.49 -6.48
C SER A 111 -16.00 -35.26 -6.66
N GLY A 112 -16.58 -34.14 -7.10
CA GLY A 112 -15.88 -32.88 -7.36
C GLY A 112 -15.77 -31.93 -6.17
N THR A 113 -16.34 -32.26 -5.01
CA THR A 113 -16.46 -31.34 -3.86
C THR A 113 -15.09 -30.84 -3.36
N TYR A 114 -14.12 -31.74 -3.13
CA TYR A 114 -12.78 -31.36 -2.65
C TYR A 114 -12.04 -30.42 -3.62
N PRO A 115 -11.94 -30.72 -4.94
CA PRO A 115 -11.38 -29.78 -5.91
C PRO A 115 -12.07 -28.40 -5.94
N ARG A 116 -13.40 -28.35 -5.84
CA ARG A 116 -14.17 -27.08 -5.85
C ARG A 116 -13.92 -26.25 -4.60
N VAL A 117 -13.82 -26.89 -3.43
CA VAL A 117 -13.47 -26.21 -2.18
C VAL A 117 -12.02 -25.73 -2.19
N ALA A 118 -11.10 -26.54 -2.68
CA ALA A 118 -9.67 -26.21 -2.77
C ALA A 118 -9.38 -25.01 -3.69
N SER A 119 -10.16 -24.86 -4.77
CA SER A 119 -10.05 -23.73 -5.70
C SER A 119 -10.86 -22.49 -5.26
N SER A 120 -11.56 -22.56 -4.12
CA SER A 120 -12.52 -21.56 -3.66
C SER A 120 -13.65 -21.24 -4.67
N GLN A 121 -13.95 -22.18 -5.58
CA GLN A 121 -15.17 -22.09 -6.41
C GLN A 121 -16.42 -22.20 -5.52
N VAL A 122 -16.34 -23.04 -4.48
CA VAL A 122 -17.25 -23.06 -3.34
C VAL A 122 -16.42 -22.88 -2.07
N HIS A 123 -16.99 -22.24 -1.05
CA HIS A 123 -16.29 -21.94 0.19
C HIS A 123 -16.46 -23.01 1.25
N ALA A 124 -17.58 -23.74 1.26
CA ALA A 124 -17.82 -24.85 2.16
C ALA A 124 -18.85 -25.85 1.63
N ASN A 125 -18.70 -27.11 2.03
CA ASN A 125 -19.72 -28.16 1.95
C ASN A 125 -19.89 -28.72 3.37
N LEU A 126 -21.12 -28.82 3.85
CA LEU A 126 -21.40 -29.15 5.25
C LEU A 126 -21.60 -30.65 5.50
N GLU A 127 -21.47 -31.48 4.46
CA GLU A 127 -22.00 -32.83 4.49
C GLU A 127 -21.20 -33.78 3.60
N VAL A 128 -19.97 -34.04 4.04
CA VAL A 128 -19.05 -34.91 3.34
C VAL A 128 -18.96 -36.26 4.04
N TRP A 129 -19.04 -37.33 3.25
CA TRP A 129 -18.89 -38.72 3.69
C TRP A 129 -17.41 -39.10 3.75
N PRO A 130 -16.79 -39.20 4.93
CA PRO A 130 -15.33 -39.24 5.06
C PRO A 130 -14.71 -40.55 4.57
N ASN A 131 -15.32 -41.71 4.82
CA ASN A 131 -14.68 -43.00 4.52
C ASN A 131 -14.56 -43.23 3.01
N SER A 132 -15.60 -42.88 2.25
CA SER A 132 -15.56 -42.97 0.77
C SER A 132 -14.58 -41.98 0.12
N LYS A 133 -14.05 -41.00 0.88
CA LYS A 133 -13.21 -39.89 0.38
C LYS A 133 -11.84 -39.83 1.07
N THR A 134 -11.39 -40.90 1.73
CA THR A 134 -10.13 -40.89 2.51
C THR A 134 -8.92 -40.46 1.68
N ALA A 135 -8.81 -40.89 0.42
CA ALA A 135 -7.72 -40.47 -0.47
C ALA A 135 -7.75 -38.95 -0.75
N LEU A 136 -8.94 -38.37 -0.95
CA LEU A 136 -9.11 -36.94 -1.17
C LEU A 136 -8.84 -36.14 0.12
N TYR A 137 -9.25 -36.66 1.28
CA TYR A 137 -8.91 -36.07 2.58
C TYR A 137 -7.38 -35.96 2.74
N GLN A 138 -6.65 -37.06 2.52
CA GLN A 138 -5.20 -37.06 2.61
C GLN A 138 -4.55 -36.08 1.62
N GLN A 139 -5.04 -36.03 0.38
CA GLN A 139 -4.51 -35.14 -0.63
C GLN A 139 -4.75 -33.65 -0.32
N PHE A 140 -6.00 -33.25 -0.10
CA PHE A 140 -6.39 -31.83 -0.07
C PHE A 140 -6.27 -31.19 1.32
N ILE A 141 -6.48 -31.96 2.38
CA ILE A 141 -6.40 -31.45 3.77
C ILE A 141 -5.00 -31.67 4.33
N VAL A 142 -4.47 -32.90 4.30
CA VAL A 142 -3.20 -33.24 4.96
C VAL A 142 -1.98 -32.80 4.15
N GLN A 143 -1.94 -33.11 2.86
CA GLN A 143 -0.76 -32.83 2.02
C GLN A 143 -0.75 -31.41 1.46
N GLN A 144 -1.87 -30.93 0.92
CA GLN A 144 -1.94 -29.60 0.28
C GLN A 144 -2.31 -28.47 1.24
N GLY A 145 -3.10 -28.74 2.28
CA GLY A 145 -3.62 -27.71 3.18
C GLY A 145 -4.54 -26.67 2.52
N ALA A 146 -5.08 -26.96 1.32
CA ALA A 146 -5.98 -26.08 0.59
C ALA A 146 -7.42 -26.14 1.12
N VAL A 147 -7.80 -27.30 1.68
CA VAL A 147 -9.09 -27.53 2.33
C VAL A 147 -8.86 -27.65 3.84
N GLU A 148 -9.76 -27.05 4.61
CA GLU A 148 -9.80 -27.13 6.06
C GLU A 148 -10.89 -28.11 6.51
N ASP A 149 -10.53 -29.00 7.43
CA ASP A 149 -11.48 -29.81 8.19
C ASP A 149 -12.23 -28.92 9.18
N SER A 150 -13.52 -28.70 8.94
CA SER A 150 -14.40 -27.89 9.78
C SER A 150 -15.10 -28.73 10.87
N GLY A 151 -14.69 -29.98 11.07
CA GLY A 151 -15.21 -30.88 12.10
C GLY A 151 -16.52 -31.57 11.70
N MET A 152 -17.05 -32.37 12.63
CA MET A 152 -18.26 -33.17 12.41
C MET A 152 -19.53 -32.31 12.38
N ILE A 153 -20.51 -32.68 11.55
CA ILE A 153 -21.82 -32.01 11.54
C ILE A 153 -22.65 -32.36 12.78
N GLY A 154 -22.51 -33.57 13.34
CA GLY A 154 -23.12 -33.95 14.63
C GLY A 154 -24.17 -35.05 14.59
N TYR A 155 -24.57 -35.51 13.41
CA TYR A 155 -25.44 -36.68 13.23
C TYR A 155 -24.71 -37.79 12.44
N ALA A 156 -25.17 -39.02 12.60
CA ALA A 156 -24.54 -40.18 11.98
C ALA A 156 -25.26 -40.60 10.70
N ALA A 157 -24.48 -40.92 9.68
CA ALA A 157 -24.95 -41.55 8.48
C ALA A 157 -24.66 -43.05 8.49
N LYS A 158 -25.55 -43.85 7.91
CA LYS A 158 -25.36 -45.29 7.79
C LYS A 158 -26.00 -45.80 6.51
N ILE A 159 -25.23 -46.57 5.75
CA ILE A 159 -25.71 -47.37 4.63
C ILE A 159 -26.23 -48.71 5.18
N SER A 160 -27.38 -49.18 4.70
CA SER A 160 -27.97 -50.44 5.17
C SER A 160 -28.95 -51.03 4.16
N TRP A 161 -29.38 -52.26 4.43
CA TRP A 161 -30.53 -52.87 3.78
C TRP A 161 -31.78 -52.58 4.58
N TYR A 162 -32.86 -52.26 3.89
CA TYR A 162 -34.13 -51.89 4.49
C TYR A 162 -35.25 -52.79 3.99
N ILE A 163 -36.23 -53.00 4.87
CA ILE A 163 -37.48 -53.70 4.57
C ILE A 163 -38.65 -52.95 5.19
N ASN A 164 -39.80 -52.94 4.54
CA ASN A 164 -41.00 -52.28 5.08
C ASN A 164 -41.46 -52.96 6.37
N THR A 165 -41.55 -52.22 7.48
CA THR A 165 -41.93 -52.78 8.79
C THR A 165 -43.34 -53.38 8.80
N ALA A 166 -44.21 -52.91 7.90
CA ALA A 166 -45.58 -53.43 7.73
C ALA A 166 -45.63 -54.96 7.52
N ILE A 167 -44.69 -55.54 6.75
CA ILE A 167 -44.69 -57.00 6.52
C ILE A 167 -44.27 -57.78 7.77
N ALA A 168 -43.30 -57.25 8.53
CA ALA A 168 -42.87 -57.86 9.78
C ALA A 168 -44.00 -57.85 10.82
N ASN A 169 -44.78 -56.77 10.85
CA ASN A 169 -45.96 -56.66 11.72
C ASN A 169 -47.10 -57.59 11.27
N ALA A 170 -47.29 -57.77 9.96
CA ALA A 170 -48.30 -58.67 9.42
C ALA A 170 -47.99 -60.16 9.69
N TYR A 171 -46.70 -60.52 9.78
CA TYR A 171 -46.24 -61.90 9.97
C TYR A 171 -45.21 -62.00 11.11
N PRO A 172 -45.64 -61.83 12.38
CA PRO A 172 -44.73 -61.72 13.53
C PRO A 172 -43.96 -63.02 13.87
N THR A 173 -44.35 -64.15 13.30
CA THR A 173 -43.64 -65.43 13.46
C THR A 173 -42.46 -65.59 12.50
N LEU A 174 -42.31 -64.68 11.53
CA LEU A 174 -41.23 -64.66 10.56
C LEU A 174 -40.31 -63.48 10.84
N ILE A 175 -39.00 -63.70 10.69
CA ILE A 175 -37.98 -62.68 10.92
C ILE A 175 -37.62 -62.07 9.56
N PHE A 176 -37.94 -60.79 9.35
CA PHE A 176 -37.66 -60.08 8.09
C PHE A 176 -36.45 -59.17 8.17
N ASP A 177 -35.96 -58.86 9.36
CA ASP A 177 -34.87 -57.93 9.66
C ASP A 177 -33.53 -58.64 9.92
N SER A 178 -33.40 -59.90 9.48
CA SER A 178 -32.15 -60.66 9.56
C SER A 178 -31.77 -61.22 8.20
N TRP A 179 -30.52 -61.03 7.79
CA TRP A 179 -30.02 -61.53 6.50
C TRP A 179 -30.20 -63.05 6.35
N ARG A 180 -30.06 -63.81 7.45
CA ARG A 180 -30.16 -65.27 7.47
C ARG A 180 -31.52 -65.74 6.97
N SER A 181 -32.57 -64.96 7.22
CA SER A 181 -33.93 -65.27 6.81
C SER A 181 -34.10 -65.37 5.30
N TYR A 182 -33.29 -64.67 4.52
CA TYR A 182 -33.32 -64.72 3.06
C TYR A 182 -32.66 -65.96 2.46
N THR A 183 -32.21 -66.90 3.30
CA THR A 183 -31.89 -68.27 2.88
C THR A 183 -33.12 -69.18 2.90
N MET A 184 -34.19 -68.77 3.60
CA MET A 184 -35.39 -69.58 3.80
C MET A 184 -36.48 -69.25 2.77
N ASN A 185 -37.01 -70.27 2.10
CA ASN A 185 -38.11 -70.11 1.12
C ASN A 185 -39.39 -69.51 1.75
N SER A 186 -39.62 -69.75 3.05
CA SER A 186 -40.79 -69.24 3.80
C SER A 186 -40.81 -67.71 3.91
N VAL A 187 -39.64 -67.06 3.84
CA VAL A 187 -39.51 -65.59 3.84
C VAL A 187 -39.42 -65.08 2.41
N LEU A 188 -38.65 -65.75 1.55
CA LEU A 188 -38.49 -65.36 0.14
C LEU A 188 -39.82 -65.26 -0.62
N GLN A 189 -40.82 -66.08 -0.31
CA GLN A 189 -42.14 -66.01 -0.98
C GLN A 189 -42.84 -64.64 -0.88
N TYR A 190 -42.48 -63.81 0.09
CA TYR A 190 -43.05 -62.48 0.27
C TYR A 190 -42.29 -61.38 -0.49
N LEU A 191 -41.14 -61.67 -1.10
CA LEU A 191 -40.43 -60.70 -1.95
C LEU A 191 -40.88 -60.82 -3.43
N PRO A 192 -40.70 -59.77 -4.25
CA PRO A 192 -40.95 -59.84 -5.69
C PRO A 192 -40.14 -60.96 -6.35
N ALA A 193 -40.81 -61.73 -7.22
CA ALA A 193 -40.16 -62.77 -7.98
C ALA A 193 -39.20 -62.17 -9.02
N TYR A 194 -38.14 -62.90 -9.37
CA TYR A 194 -37.22 -62.51 -10.43
C TYR A 194 -37.95 -62.11 -11.72
N GLY A 195 -37.63 -60.92 -12.24
CA GLY A 195 -38.14 -60.43 -13.53
C GLY A 195 -39.50 -59.73 -13.45
N THR A 196 -39.97 -59.39 -12.25
CA THR A 196 -41.22 -58.64 -12.05
C THR A 196 -41.02 -57.14 -12.10
N THR A 197 -39.85 -56.65 -11.68
CA THR A 197 -39.50 -55.23 -11.77
C THR A 197 -38.62 -54.94 -12.99
N THR A 198 -38.92 -53.84 -13.68
CA THR A 198 -38.15 -53.43 -14.87
C THR A 198 -36.88 -52.68 -14.45
N PRO A 199 -35.67 -53.12 -14.86
CA PRO A 199 -34.44 -52.40 -14.55
C PRO A 199 -34.36 -51.04 -15.26
N ALA A 200 -33.59 -50.12 -14.69
CA ALA A 200 -33.39 -48.79 -15.25
C ALA A 200 -32.45 -48.77 -16.46
N ARG A 201 -32.68 -47.79 -17.33
CA ARG A 201 -31.85 -47.49 -18.51
C ARG A 201 -31.28 -46.09 -18.41
N LYS A 202 -30.09 -45.89 -18.97
CA LYS A 202 -29.47 -44.58 -19.19
C LYS A 202 -30.23 -43.82 -20.28
N ALA A 203 -29.95 -42.52 -20.40
CA ALA A 203 -30.60 -41.66 -21.41
C ALA A 203 -30.34 -42.12 -22.86
N ASP A 204 -29.24 -42.83 -23.11
CA ASP A 204 -28.88 -43.42 -24.41
C ASP A 204 -29.59 -44.76 -24.70
N GLY A 205 -30.44 -45.24 -23.78
CA GLY A 205 -31.18 -46.50 -23.89
C GLY A 205 -30.40 -47.74 -23.44
N SER A 206 -29.11 -47.62 -23.12
CA SER A 206 -28.32 -48.71 -22.53
C SER A 206 -28.76 -48.99 -21.08
N TRP A 207 -28.47 -50.18 -20.57
CA TRP A 207 -28.80 -50.53 -19.19
C TRP A 207 -27.98 -49.71 -18.21
N LEU A 208 -28.57 -49.33 -17.08
CA LEU A 208 -27.84 -48.63 -16.01
C LEU A 208 -26.70 -49.50 -15.44
N CYS A 209 -26.97 -50.79 -15.31
CA CYS A 209 -26.03 -51.85 -14.98
C CYS A 209 -25.68 -52.62 -16.27
N ASP A 210 -24.59 -52.21 -16.92
CA ASP A 210 -24.06 -52.81 -18.15
C ASP A 210 -22.74 -53.54 -17.89
N SER A 211 -22.51 -54.62 -18.64
CA SER A 211 -21.33 -55.47 -18.49
C SER A 211 -20.01 -54.81 -18.92
N ALA A 212 -20.07 -53.73 -19.70
CA ALA A 212 -18.89 -52.99 -20.13
C ALA A 212 -18.31 -52.13 -19.01
N THR A 213 -19.18 -51.56 -18.17
CA THR A 213 -18.82 -50.73 -17.01
C THR A 213 -18.65 -51.58 -15.75
N TYR A 214 -19.54 -52.56 -15.55
CA TYR A 214 -19.58 -53.42 -14.37
C TYR A 214 -19.60 -54.89 -14.79
N SER A 215 -18.46 -55.59 -14.65
CA SER A 215 -18.29 -56.95 -15.20
C SER A 215 -19.28 -58.00 -14.70
N TYR A 216 -19.91 -57.76 -13.55
CA TYR A 216 -20.90 -58.65 -12.93
C TYR A 216 -22.35 -58.39 -13.41
N CYS A 217 -22.59 -57.33 -14.18
CA CYS A 217 -23.92 -56.97 -14.66
C CYS A 217 -24.37 -57.79 -15.88
N SER A 218 -25.66 -58.16 -15.92
CA SER A 218 -26.31 -58.83 -17.05
C SER A 218 -27.75 -58.33 -17.20
N ASN A 219 -28.08 -57.79 -18.38
CA ASN A 219 -29.41 -57.27 -18.72
C ASN A 219 -29.99 -56.25 -17.71
N GLY A 220 -29.15 -55.36 -17.17
CA GLY A 220 -29.57 -54.34 -16.20
C GLY A 220 -29.71 -54.83 -14.75
N MET A 221 -29.32 -56.09 -14.47
CA MET A 221 -29.39 -56.70 -13.15
C MET A 221 -28.09 -57.43 -12.81
N PHE A 222 -27.92 -57.82 -11.55
CA PHE A 222 -26.93 -58.80 -11.14
C PHE A 222 -27.62 -60.10 -10.70
N ILE A 223 -27.27 -61.21 -11.36
CA ILE A 223 -27.79 -62.54 -11.06
C ILE A 223 -26.67 -63.37 -10.42
N PRO A 224 -26.77 -63.71 -9.12
CA PRO A 224 -25.69 -64.42 -8.45
C PRO A 224 -25.60 -65.88 -8.91
N PRO A 225 -24.43 -66.55 -8.76
CA PRO A 225 -24.23 -67.93 -9.19
C PRO A 225 -25.29 -68.92 -8.69
N GLN A 226 -25.73 -68.79 -7.44
CA GLN A 226 -26.80 -69.61 -6.85
C GLN A 226 -28.16 -69.49 -7.54
N CYS A 227 -28.39 -68.44 -8.34
CA CYS A 227 -29.64 -68.19 -9.06
C CYS A 227 -29.55 -68.51 -10.56
N GLN A 228 -28.35 -68.76 -11.11
CA GLN A 228 -28.17 -68.94 -12.55
C GLN A 228 -28.84 -70.22 -13.07
N ALA A 229 -28.81 -71.31 -12.30
CA ALA A 229 -29.42 -72.58 -12.69
C ALA A 229 -30.96 -72.58 -12.58
N ASN A 230 -31.52 -71.81 -11.64
CA ASN A 230 -32.97 -71.66 -11.47
C ASN A 230 -33.33 -70.23 -11.03
N PRO A 231 -33.41 -69.27 -11.98
CA PRO A 231 -33.72 -67.87 -11.66
C PRO A 231 -35.10 -67.69 -11.02
N SER A 232 -36.07 -68.56 -11.35
CA SER A 232 -37.44 -68.50 -10.84
C SER A 232 -37.55 -68.73 -9.32
N GLY A 233 -36.56 -69.42 -8.74
CA GLY A 233 -36.47 -69.65 -7.29
C GLY A 233 -35.88 -68.47 -6.50
N CYS A 234 -35.47 -67.40 -7.17
CA CYS A 234 -34.84 -66.24 -6.55
C CYS A 234 -35.78 -65.04 -6.47
N ARG A 235 -35.37 -64.04 -5.67
CA ARG A 235 -36.16 -62.85 -5.37
C ARG A 235 -35.39 -61.57 -5.63
N GLU A 236 -36.11 -60.50 -5.87
CA GLU A 236 -35.51 -59.22 -6.20
C GLU A 236 -35.01 -58.49 -4.94
N PHE A 237 -33.86 -57.86 -5.08
CA PHE A 237 -33.25 -56.91 -4.17
C PHE A 237 -33.10 -55.60 -4.93
N TRP A 238 -33.72 -54.52 -4.46
CA TRP A 238 -33.72 -53.27 -5.21
C TRP A 238 -32.54 -52.37 -4.82
N HIS A 239 -31.92 -51.77 -5.81
CA HIS A 239 -30.78 -50.87 -5.66
C HIS A 239 -31.01 -49.58 -6.45
N VAL A 240 -30.48 -48.45 -5.96
CA VAL A 240 -30.64 -47.15 -6.62
C VAL A 240 -29.86 -47.12 -7.92
N ASP A 241 -28.53 -47.19 -7.83
CA ASP A 241 -27.60 -47.08 -8.96
C ASP A 241 -26.32 -47.88 -8.68
N PRO A 242 -25.74 -48.61 -9.66
CA PRO A 242 -24.54 -49.43 -9.46
C PRO A 242 -23.25 -48.64 -9.11
N SER A 243 -23.24 -47.32 -9.29
CA SER A 243 -22.13 -46.45 -8.88
C SER A 243 -22.06 -46.21 -7.36
N TYR A 244 -23.14 -46.49 -6.62
CA TYR A 244 -23.16 -46.40 -5.17
C TYR A 244 -22.79 -47.77 -4.56
N SER A 245 -21.76 -47.81 -3.70
CA SER A 245 -21.23 -49.06 -3.11
C SER A 245 -20.96 -50.16 -4.15
N THR A 246 -20.28 -49.78 -5.24
CA THR A 246 -20.02 -50.62 -6.41
C THR A 246 -19.50 -52.00 -6.05
N GLY A 247 -20.28 -53.03 -6.39
CA GLY A 247 -19.90 -54.44 -6.26
C GLY A 247 -20.08 -55.01 -4.85
N GLU A 248 -20.34 -54.18 -3.84
CA GLU A 248 -20.39 -54.61 -2.45
C GLU A 248 -21.64 -55.46 -2.17
N ASN A 249 -22.81 -55.03 -2.62
CA ASN A 249 -24.07 -55.75 -2.41
C ASN A 249 -24.07 -57.10 -3.12
N GLU A 250 -23.55 -57.12 -4.34
CA GLU A 250 -23.43 -58.29 -5.19
C GLU A 250 -22.50 -59.31 -4.52
N GLN A 251 -21.33 -58.86 -4.04
CA GLN A 251 -20.41 -59.73 -3.32
C GLN A 251 -20.96 -60.19 -1.98
N ARG A 252 -21.74 -59.36 -1.25
CA ARG A 252 -22.45 -59.79 -0.02
C ARG A 252 -23.45 -60.90 -0.30
N ILE A 253 -24.25 -60.75 -1.35
CA ILE A 253 -25.23 -61.77 -1.76
C ILE A 253 -24.55 -63.09 -2.12
N ILE A 254 -23.40 -63.05 -2.83
CA ILE A 254 -22.61 -64.24 -3.15
C ILE A 254 -22.05 -64.88 -1.88
N THR A 255 -21.33 -64.10 -1.06
CA THR A 255 -20.59 -64.59 0.11
C THR A 255 -21.53 -65.20 1.16
N LEU A 256 -22.71 -64.61 1.35
CA LEU A 256 -23.73 -65.08 2.29
C LEU A 256 -24.66 -66.17 1.71
N GLY A 257 -24.51 -66.52 0.42
CA GLY A 257 -25.31 -67.56 -0.24
C GLY A 257 -26.79 -67.20 -0.40
N LEU A 258 -27.11 -65.92 -0.59
CA LEU A 258 -28.48 -65.41 -0.63
C LEU A 258 -29.11 -65.57 -2.02
N LYS A 259 -30.38 -65.99 -2.07
CA LYS A 259 -31.12 -66.15 -3.35
C LYS A 259 -31.75 -64.84 -3.82
N LEU A 260 -30.94 -63.79 -3.90
CA LEU A 260 -31.35 -62.42 -4.23
C LEU A 260 -30.73 -61.94 -5.54
N VAL A 261 -31.53 -61.37 -6.44
CA VAL A 261 -31.11 -60.77 -7.70
C VAL A 261 -31.16 -59.25 -7.54
N VAL A 262 -30.06 -58.54 -7.81
CA VAL A 262 -30.03 -57.08 -7.67
C VAL A 262 -30.63 -56.43 -8.90
N VAL A 263 -31.64 -55.59 -8.69
CA VAL A 263 -32.32 -54.81 -9.73
C VAL A 263 -32.07 -53.34 -9.48
N TYR A 264 -31.45 -52.65 -10.45
CA TYR A 264 -31.14 -51.23 -10.35
C TYR A 264 -32.29 -50.39 -10.93
N LEU A 265 -32.88 -49.51 -10.12
CA LEU A 265 -34.12 -48.80 -10.48
C LEU A 265 -33.91 -47.34 -10.89
N GLY A 266 -32.72 -46.76 -10.68
CA GLY A 266 -32.41 -45.38 -11.05
C GLY A 266 -33.46 -44.40 -10.57
N ALA A 267 -33.91 -43.50 -11.45
CA ALA A 267 -34.94 -42.50 -11.14
C ALA A 267 -36.30 -43.06 -10.69
N ALA A 268 -36.59 -44.35 -10.97
CA ALA A 268 -37.85 -44.99 -10.55
C ALA A 268 -37.79 -45.58 -9.13
N PHE A 269 -36.61 -45.55 -8.48
CA PHE A 269 -36.37 -46.20 -7.18
C PHE A 269 -37.35 -45.70 -6.11
N ASP A 270 -37.37 -44.39 -5.83
CA ASP A 270 -38.18 -43.82 -4.74
C ASP A 270 -39.67 -44.13 -4.92
N SER A 271 -40.19 -43.98 -6.15
CA SER A 271 -41.59 -44.26 -6.46
C SER A 271 -41.96 -45.73 -6.28
N SER A 272 -41.03 -46.65 -6.57
CA SER A 272 -41.23 -48.10 -6.41
C SER A 272 -41.21 -48.50 -4.94
N VAL A 273 -40.25 -47.97 -4.17
CA VAL A 273 -40.13 -48.22 -2.73
C VAL A 273 -41.35 -47.66 -1.99
N MET A 274 -41.75 -46.41 -2.25
CA MET A 274 -42.94 -45.83 -1.62
C MET A 274 -44.22 -46.63 -1.93
N ARG A 275 -44.39 -47.13 -3.17
CA ARG A 275 -45.54 -47.95 -3.53
C ARG A 275 -45.56 -49.27 -2.76
N CYS A 276 -44.42 -49.93 -2.65
CA CYS A 276 -44.30 -51.19 -1.91
C CYS A 276 -44.48 -50.99 -0.40
N ALA A 277 -43.81 -49.99 0.19
CA ALA A 277 -43.83 -49.78 1.63
C ALA A 277 -45.23 -49.47 2.17
N ASN A 278 -46.11 -48.90 1.34
CA ASN A 278 -47.51 -48.65 1.67
C ASN A 278 -48.45 -49.87 1.49
N GLN A 279 -47.93 -51.00 1.02
CA GLN A 279 -48.70 -52.23 0.83
C GLN A 279 -48.36 -53.25 1.93
N ASN A 280 -49.38 -53.98 2.38
CA ASN A 280 -49.24 -55.00 3.44
C ASN A 280 -49.04 -56.43 2.89
N SER A 281 -49.12 -56.62 1.58
CA SER A 281 -49.19 -57.94 0.94
C SER A 281 -47.84 -58.52 0.52
N PHE A 282 -46.77 -57.72 0.44
CA PHE A 282 -45.43 -58.19 0.11
C PHE A 282 -44.32 -57.29 0.70
N ALA A 283 -43.11 -57.84 0.77
CA ALA A 283 -41.91 -57.20 1.28
C ALA A 283 -41.08 -56.59 0.14
N CYS A 284 -40.57 -55.38 0.30
CA CYS A 284 -39.50 -54.84 -0.55
C CYS A 284 -38.21 -54.79 0.26
N LEU A 285 -37.21 -55.53 -0.20
CA LEU A 285 -35.86 -55.48 0.32
C LEU A 285 -35.00 -54.61 -0.59
N PHE A 286 -34.35 -53.59 -0.03
CA PHE A 286 -33.59 -52.64 -0.83
C PHE A 286 -32.37 -52.06 -0.12
N TYR A 287 -31.40 -51.63 -0.92
CA TYR A 287 -30.23 -50.86 -0.50
C TYR A 287 -30.57 -49.37 -0.36
N TYR A 288 -30.21 -48.77 0.77
CA TYR A 288 -30.33 -47.33 0.96
C TYR A 288 -29.42 -46.79 2.07
N TRP A 289 -29.51 -45.49 2.36
CA TRP A 289 -28.76 -44.83 3.42
C TRP A 289 -29.65 -43.93 4.26
N LYS A 290 -29.20 -43.66 5.48
CA LYS A 290 -29.73 -42.59 6.34
C LYS A 290 -28.61 -41.60 6.70
N PRO A 291 -28.93 -40.35 7.05
CA PRO A 291 -30.28 -39.76 6.96
C PRO A 291 -30.65 -39.46 5.50
N GLU A 292 -31.91 -39.69 5.13
CA GLU A 292 -32.47 -39.45 3.80
C GLU A 292 -34.01 -39.49 3.86
N ILE A 293 -34.71 -38.94 2.87
CA ILE A 293 -36.18 -38.77 2.89
C ILE A 293 -36.92 -40.09 3.13
N LEU A 294 -36.60 -41.18 2.42
CA LEU A 294 -37.33 -42.44 2.55
C LEU A 294 -37.30 -43.03 3.98
N PRO A 295 -36.14 -43.26 4.62
CA PRO A 295 -36.09 -43.79 5.98
C PRO A 295 -36.56 -42.80 7.04
N SER A 296 -36.64 -41.50 6.74
CA SER A 296 -37.22 -40.51 7.66
C SER A 296 -38.75 -40.41 7.57
N THR A 297 -39.37 -40.86 6.47
CA THR A 297 -40.82 -40.74 6.22
C THR A 297 -41.56 -42.07 6.28
N LEU A 298 -40.90 -43.18 5.94
CA LEU A 298 -41.47 -44.52 5.92
C LEU A 298 -41.07 -45.32 7.17
N SER A 299 -41.99 -46.17 7.64
CA SER A 299 -41.70 -47.16 8.67
C SER A 299 -40.90 -48.33 8.07
N LEU A 300 -39.57 -48.26 8.17
CA LEU A 300 -38.65 -49.26 7.66
C LEU A 300 -37.86 -49.92 8.79
N SER A 301 -37.67 -51.23 8.69
CA SER A 301 -36.79 -52.01 9.55
C SER A 301 -35.43 -52.17 8.85
N VAL A 302 -34.35 -51.99 9.60
CA VAL A 302 -32.99 -52.24 9.12
C VAL A 302 -32.71 -53.73 9.19
N VAL A 303 -32.25 -54.31 8.08
CA VAL A 303 -31.82 -55.71 8.06
C VAL A 303 -30.45 -55.80 8.72
N SER A 304 -30.38 -56.61 9.76
CA SER A 304 -29.15 -56.94 10.47
C SER A 304 -28.27 -57.82 9.60
N LEU A 305 -27.11 -57.29 9.20
CA LEU A 305 -25.99 -58.01 8.61
C LEU A 305 -24.96 -58.38 9.71
N PRO A 306 -24.02 -59.32 9.47
CA PRO A 306 -22.89 -59.53 10.37
C PRO A 306 -22.15 -58.22 10.63
N GLU A 307 -21.73 -57.97 11.87
CA GLU A 307 -21.13 -56.68 12.23
C GLU A 307 -19.91 -56.31 11.38
N TYR A 308 -19.71 -55.00 11.21
CA TYR A 308 -18.53 -54.47 10.52
C TYR A 308 -17.24 -55.01 11.15
N ASN A 309 -16.32 -55.47 10.30
CA ASN A 309 -14.96 -55.85 10.69
C ASN A 309 -14.00 -55.43 9.57
N SER A 310 -12.92 -54.72 9.92
CA SER A 310 -11.91 -54.24 8.96
C SER A 310 -11.24 -55.39 8.19
N THR A 311 -11.02 -56.53 8.83
CA THR A 311 -10.47 -57.73 8.20
C THR A 311 -11.43 -58.27 7.15
N CYS A 312 -12.74 -58.24 7.42
CA CYS A 312 -13.76 -58.65 6.46
C CYS A 312 -13.82 -57.69 5.26
N TYR A 313 -13.78 -56.37 5.46
CA TYR A 313 -13.73 -55.41 4.34
C TYR A 313 -12.43 -55.51 3.52
N SER A 314 -11.30 -55.88 4.13
CA SER A 314 -10.04 -56.03 3.41
C SER A 314 -10.02 -57.16 2.37
N GLN A 315 -10.96 -58.10 2.48
CA GLN A 315 -11.13 -59.20 1.52
C GLN A 315 -11.95 -58.79 0.29
N PHE A 316 -12.56 -57.60 0.30
CA PHE A 316 -13.40 -57.12 -0.76
C PHE A 316 -12.61 -56.36 -1.84
N SER A 317 -12.91 -56.65 -3.11
CA SER A 317 -12.43 -55.88 -4.26
C SER A 317 -13.54 -55.66 -5.28
N ALA A 318 -13.86 -54.40 -5.58
CA ALA A 318 -14.89 -54.03 -6.56
C ALA A 318 -14.59 -54.48 -8.00
N THR A 319 -13.32 -54.73 -8.33
CA THR A 319 -12.91 -55.21 -9.67
C THR A 319 -12.98 -56.73 -9.82
N HIS A 320 -13.12 -57.47 -8.72
CA HIS A 320 -13.10 -58.94 -8.69
C HIS A 320 -14.41 -59.54 -8.15
N VAL A 321 -15.53 -58.84 -8.28
CA VAL A 321 -16.85 -59.30 -7.83
C VAL A 321 -17.19 -60.65 -8.46
N GLY A 322 -17.62 -61.61 -7.65
CA GLY A 322 -17.96 -62.96 -8.11
C GLY A 322 -16.79 -63.94 -8.24
N THR A 323 -15.55 -63.49 -8.01
CA THR A 323 -14.38 -64.39 -7.99
C THR A 323 -14.25 -65.11 -6.65
N SER A 324 -13.61 -66.28 -6.65
CA SER A 324 -13.43 -67.10 -5.44
C SER A 324 -12.48 -66.49 -4.40
N SER A 325 -11.62 -65.54 -4.80
CA SER A 325 -10.70 -64.82 -3.92
C SER A 325 -11.31 -63.57 -3.28
N ASN A 326 -12.55 -63.22 -3.66
CA ASN A 326 -13.25 -62.04 -3.17
C ASN A 326 -14.33 -62.46 -2.16
N ALA A 327 -14.42 -61.75 -1.05
CA ALA A 327 -15.43 -62.03 -0.02
C ALA A 327 -15.84 -60.74 0.70
N LEU A 328 -17.13 -60.61 0.99
CA LEU A 328 -17.67 -59.54 1.81
C LEU A 328 -18.91 -60.07 2.52
N MET A 329 -18.86 -60.20 3.85
CA MET A 329 -20.01 -60.71 4.62
C MET A 329 -20.54 -59.70 5.64
N CYS A 330 -19.76 -58.67 5.97
CA CYS A 330 -20.03 -57.74 7.05
C CYS A 330 -20.79 -56.49 6.59
N ASP A 331 -21.45 -55.85 7.56
CA ASP A 331 -22.22 -54.61 7.45
C ASP A 331 -21.33 -53.39 7.26
N TRP A 332 -21.89 -52.27 6.82
CA TRP A 332 -21.19 -50.98 6.82
C TRP A 332 -20.99 -50.46 8.25
N THR A 333 -19.90 -49.72 8.45
CA THR A 333 -19.75 -48.93 9.67
C THR A 333 -20.69 -47.70 9.61
N PRO A 334 -21.36 -47.33 10.71
CA PRO A 334 -21.89 -45.98 10.84
C PRO A 334 -20.75 -44.96 10.69
N GLU A 335 -21.05 -43.82 10.08
CA GLU A 335 -20.09 -42.74 9.82
C GLU A 335 -20.62 -41.43 10.38
N LEU A 336 -19.74 -40.63 10.99
CA LEU A 336 -20.08 -39.25 11.31
C LEU A 336 -19.76 -38.39 10.10
N LEU A 337 -20.76 -37.66 9.59
CA LEU A 337 -20.53 -36.76 8.47
C LEU A 337 -19.69 -35.56 8.92
N MET A 338 -18.84 -35.09 8.01
CA MET A 338 -17.92 -33.98 8.27
C MET A 338 -18.25 -32.77 7.42
N LYS A 339 -17.84 -31.59 7.90
CA LYS A 339 -17.91 -30.33 7.16
C LYS A 339 -16.50 -30.01 6.68
N ILE A 340 -16.40 -29.50 5.45
CA ILE A 340 -15.14 -28.98 4.91
C ILE A 340 -15.34 -27.56 4.41
N SER A 341 -14.28 -26.76 4.52
CA SER A 341 -14.27 -25.39 4.03
C SER A 341 -12.94 -25.04 3.36
N THR A 342 -12.90 -23.99 2.56
CA THR A 342 -11.62 -23.51 2.01
C THR A 342 -10.74 -22.96 3.13
N ALA A 343 -9.45 -23.28 3.11
CA ALA A 343 -8.50 -22.86 4.14
C ALA A 343 -8.33 -21.33 4.20
N SER A 344 -8.63 -20.61 3.09
CA SER A 344 -8.51 -19.16 3.03
C SER A 344 -9.44 -18.43 4.02
N LEU A 345 -10.60 -19.02 4.35
CA LEU A 345 -11.58 -18.42 5.27
C LEU A 345 -11.00 -18.09 6.63
N ARG A 346 -10.01 -18.85 7.11
CA ARG A 346 -9.33 -18.56 8.39
C ARG A 346 -8.70 -17.17 8.42
N SER A 347 -8.25 -16.68 7.27
CA SER A 347 -7.64 -15.35 7.12
C SER A 347 -8.62 -14.30 6.59
N THR A 348 -9.48 -14.66 5.63
CA THR A 348 -10.36 -13.71 4.95
C THR A 348 -11.65 -13.44 5.71
N ALA A 349 -12.19 -14.46 6.40
CA ALA A 349 -13.46 -14.38 7.14
C ALA A 349 -13.43 -15.32 8.37
N PRO A 350 -12.59 -15.03 9.39
CA PRO A 350 -12.40 -15.92 10.54
C PRO A 350 -13.69 -16.20 11.32
N HIS A 351 -14.63 -15.24 11.32
CA HIS A 351 -15.95 -15.39 11.93
C HIS A 351 -16.81 -16.43 11.20
N VAL A 352 -16.73 -16.52 9.87
CA VAL A 352 -17.42 -17.56 9.07
C VAL A 352 -16.76 -18.92 9.27
N SER A 353 -15.42 -18.98 9.29
CA SER A 353 -14.68 -20.22 9.60
C SER A 353 -15.06 -20.77 10.98
N MET A 354 -15.15 -19.89 12.00
CA MET A 354 -15.59 -20.28 13.34
C MET A 354 -17.04 -20.75 13.37
N PHE A 355 -17.93 -20.08 12.64
CA PHE A 355 -19.32 -20.52 12.49
C PHE A 355 -19.41 -21.96 11.96
N PHE A 356 -18.69 -22.31 10.90
CA PHE A 356 -18.72 -23.69 10.37
C PHE A 356 -18.21 -24.72 11.37
N LYS A 357 -17.20 -24.37 12.19
CA LYS A 357 -16.71 -25.27 13.24
C LYS A 357 -17.74 -25.51 14.34
N GLN A 358 -18.51 -24.49 14.70
CA GLN A 358 -19.54 -24.58 15.75
C GLN A 358 -20.88 -25.14 15.25
N PHE A 359 -21.18 -24.97 13.96
CA PHE A 359 -22.44 -25.43 13.36
C PHE A 359 -22.61 -26.94 13.57
N SER A 360 -23.67 -27.34 14.27
CA SER A 360 -23.91 -28.76 14.53
C SER A 360 -25.39 -29.11 14.60
N LEU A 361 -25.77 -30.22 13.98
CA LEU A 361 -27.14 -30.76 13.98
C LEU A 361 -27.13 -32.16 14.59
N LYS A 362 -28.15 -32.48 15.39
CA LYS A 362 -28.34 -33.83 15.94
C LYS A 362 -29.16 -34.70 14.97
N ASP A 363 -29.16 -36.01 15.19
CA ASP A 363 -29.95 -36.95 14.39
C ASP A 363 -31.45 -36.57 14.37
N ASN A 364 -32.01 -36.11 15.49
CA ASN A 364 -33.40 -35.66 15.55
C ASN A 364 -33.66 -34.40 14.71
N ASP A 365 -32.67 -33.50 14.61
CA ASP A 365 -32.81 -32.26 13.83
C ASP A 365 -32.87 -32.58 12.34
N ILE A 366 -31.92 -33.39 11.83
CA ILE A 366 -31.89 -33.76 10.42
C ILE A 366 -33.10 -34.61 10.02
N ASN A 367 -33.53 -35.54 10.87
CA ASN A 367 -34.73 -36.35 10.60
C ASN A 367 -36.01 -35.50 10.56
N TYR A 368 -36.13 -34.50 11.45
CA TYR A 368 -37.23 -33.54 11.39
C TYR A 368 -37.21 -32.74 10.08
N LEU A 369 -36.05 -32.22 9.68
CA LEU A 369 -35.89 -31.43 8.46
C LEU A 369 -36.25 -32.23 7.21
N LEU A 370 -35.78 -33.47 7.12
CA LEU A 370 -36.10 -34.35 5.98
C LEU A 370 -37.59 -34.72 5.93
N ASN A 371 -38.20 -34.98 7.09
CA ASN A 371 -39.62 -35.30 7.18
C ASN A 371 -40.52 -34.09 6.84
N ASP A 372 -40.25 -32.89 7.35
CA ASP A 372 -41.01 -31.68 7.00
C ASP A 372 -40.77 -31.28 5.52
N TYR A 373 -39.56 -31.46 5.00
CA TYR A 373 -39.28 -31.26 3.57
C TYR A 373 -40.09 -32.20 2.69
N ALA A 374 -40.18 -33.49 3.05
CA ALA A 374 -40.97 -34.46 2.29
C ALA A 374 -42.46 -34.10 2.18
N MET A 375 -43.01 -33.43 3.20
CA MET A 375 -44.40 -32.96 3.20
C MET A 375 -44.60 -31.64 2.45
N THR A 376 -43.63 -30.73 2.53
CA THR A 376 -43.77 -29.34 2.04
C THR A 376 -43.18 -29.12 0.65
N GLY A 377 -42.15 -29.87 0.29
CA GLY A 377 -41.38 -29.71 -0.95
C GLY A 377 -40.52 -28.45 -1.03
N VAL A 378 -40.43 -27.65 0.05
CA VAL A 378 -39.73 -26.34 0.04
C VAL A 378 -38.68 -26.27 1.15
N THR A 379 -37.42 -26.48 0.76
CA THR A 379 -36.26 -26.59 1.66
C THR A 379 -36.06 -25.35 2.53
N GLU A 380 -36.26 -24.16 1.97
CA GLU A 380 -36.03 -22.88 2.64
C GLU A 380 -37.07 -22.63 3.74
N THR A 381 -38.32 -23.05 3.50
CA THR A 381 -39.39 -22.91 4.49
C THR A 381 -39.17 -23.87 5.66
N THR A 382 -38.76 -25.10 5.38
CA THR A 382 -38.42 -26.09 6.41
C THR A 382 -37.24 -25.63 7.26
N ALA A 383 -36.16 -25.13 6.64
CA ALA A 383 -35.03 -24.56 7.36
C ALA A 383 -35.46 -23.38 8.23
N CYS A 384 -36.29 -22.47 7.72
CA CYS A 384 -36.77 -21.32 8.47
C CYS A 384 -37.61 -21.70 9.70
N LYS A 385 -38.55 -22.65 9.55
CA LYS A 385 -39.31 -23.18 10.69
C LYS A 385 -38.38 -23.71 11.77
N TRP A 386 -37.41 -24.55 11.40
CA TRP A 386 -36.45 -25.12 12.36
C TRP A 386 -35.61 -24.03 13.05
N ILE A 387 -35.12 -23.03 12.31
CA ILE A 387 -34.36 -21.90 12.87
C ILE A 387 -35.19 -21.14 13.91
N THR A 388 -36.44 -20.82 13.59
CA THR A 388 -37.31 -20.06 14.52
C THR A 388 -37.62 -20.85 15.79
N SER A 389 -37.80 -22.17 15.69
CA SER A 389 -38.05 -23.04 16.84
C SER A 389 -36.81 -23.32 17.71
N ASN A 390 -35.60 -23.23 17.15
CA ASN A 390 -34.36 -23.66 17.82
C ASN A 390 -33.38 -22.51 18.13
N ARG A 391 -33.88 -21.29 18.39
CA ARG A 391 -33.06 -20.09 18.63
C ARG A 391 -31.91 -20.29 19.61
N ASN A 392 -32.20 -20.87 20.77
CA ASN A 392 -31.20 -21.06 21.83
C ASN A 392 -30.04 -21.97 21.40
N LEU A 393 -30.30 -22.94 20.52
CA LEU A 393 -29.30 -23.87 20.03
C LEU A 393 -28.31 -23.15 19.11
N TRP A 394 -28.81 -22.49 18.07
CA TRP A 394 -27.94 -21.89 17.06
C TRP A 394 -27.30 -20.58 17.51
N THR A 395 -27.85 -19.86 18.50
CA THR A 395 -27.20 -18.65 19.03
C THR A 395 -25.82 -18.94 19.62
N ALA A 396 -25.57 -20.16 20.10
CA ALA A 396 -24.27 -20.58 20.59
C ALA A 396 -23.22 -20.75 19.46
N TRP A 397 -23.67 -20.91 18.20
CA TRP A 397 -22.77 -21.04 17.05
C TRP A 397 -22.30 -19.69 16.50
N ILE A 398 -22.98 -18.60 16.88
CA ILE A 398 -22.69 -17.25 16.41
C ILE A 398 -21.71 -16.57 17.36
N SER A 399 -20.46 -16.38 16.90
CA SER A 399 -19.47 -15.58 17.63
C SER A 399 -19.88 -14.10 17.66
N SER A 400 -19.52 -13.36 18.70
CA SER A 400 -19.65 -11.90 18.71
C SER A 400 -18.85 -11.26 17.56
N PRO A 401 -19.33 -10.14 16.97
CA PRO A 401 -18.61 -9.46 15.91
C PRO A 401 -17.24 -8.97 16.41
N PRO A 402 -16.20 -9.00 15.55
CA PRO A 402 -14.89 -8.48 15.94
C PRO A 402 -14.97 -6.98 16.21
N ALA A 403 -14.06 -6.46 17.05
CA ALA A 403 -14.08 -5.06 17.47
C ALA A 403 -14.02 -4.06 16.29
N ASN A 404 -13.45 -4.47 15.15
CA ASN A 404 -13.35 -3.66 13.93
C ASN A 404 -14.52 -3.81 12.96
N TYR A 405 -15.57 -4.54 13.34
CA TYR A 405 -16.77 -4.72 12.51
C TYR A 405 -17.55 -3.42 12.33
N ILE A 406 -17.62 -2.60 13.38
CA ILE A 406 -18.16 -1.24 13.35
C ILE A 406 -17.05 -0.31 13.81
N MET A 407 -16.64 0.60 12.93
CA MET A 407 -15.67 1.64 13.25
C MET A 407 -16.36 2.98 13.40
N THR A 408 -15.98 3.77 14.39
CA THR A 408 -16.49 5.13 14.63
C THR A 408 -15.50 6.18 14.14
N LEU A 409 -16.02 7.32 13.67
CA LEU A 409 -15.20 8.44 13.19
C LEU A 409 -14.50 9.13 14.37
N ASP A 410 -13.18 9.13 14.37
CA ASP A 410 -12.33 9.96 15.21
C ASP A 410 -12.03 11.28 14.48
N ALA A 411 -12.91 12.27 14.69
CA ALA A 411 -12.78 13.62 14.15
C ALA A 411 -12.08 14.54 15.16
N MET A 412 -11.28 15.49 14.66
CA MET A 412 -10.75 16.57 15.49
C MET A 412 -11.86 17.58 15.78
N ASN A 413 -12.13 17.82 17.06
CA ASN A 413 -13.14 18.79 17.47
C ASN A 413 -12.55 20.19 17.63
N VAL A 414 -13.36 21.22 17.35
CA VAL A 414 -12.97 22.64 17.48
C VAL A 414 -12.65 23.04 18.92
N SER A 415 -13.20 22.32 19.89
CA SER A 415 -12.96 22.52 21.33
C SER A 415 -11.60 22.00 21.81
N GLU A 416 -10.84 21.30 20.97
CA GLU A 416 -9.55 20.76 21.37
C GLU A 416 -8.49 21.86 21.44
N ALA A 417 -7.70 21.86 22.54
CA ALA A 417 -6.63 22.83 22.77
C ALA A 417 -5.62 22.91 21.61
N LEU A 418 -5.39 21.79 20.92
CA LEU A 418 -4.50 21.69 19.77
C LEU A 418 -4.99 22.51 18.57
N LEU A 419 -6.30 22.48 18.29
CA LEU A 419 -6.88 23.24 17.18
C LEU A 419 -6.94 24.74 17.52
N ILE A 420 -7.24 25.07 18.78
CA ILE A 420 -7.23 26.45 19.29
C ILE A 420 -5.84 27.08 19.13
N LEU A 421 -4.78 26.35 19.50
CA LEU A 421 -3.39 26.80 19.33
C LEU A 421 -3.09 27.16 17.87
N ILE A 422 -3.45 26.29 16.93
CA ILE A 422 -3.21 26.52 15.49
C ILE A 422 -4.02 27.71 14.98
N ALA A 423 -5.27 27.85 15.40
CA ALA A 423 -6.11 28.99 15.03
C ALA A 423 -5.52 30.33 15.52
N VAL A 424 -4.99 30.37 16.75
CA VAL A 424 -4.31 31.56 17.30
C VAL A 424 -3.06 31.90 16.49
N LEU A 425 -2.21 30.91 16.17
CA LEU A 425 -1.01 31.13 15.37
C LEU A 425 -1.34 31.63 13.95
N CYS A 426 -2.36 31.05 13.30
CA CYS A 426 -2.84 31.55 12.01
C CYS A 426 -3.34 33.00 12.11
N ALA A 427 -4.08 33.35 13.17
CA ALA A 427 -4.57 34.72 13.38
C ALA A 427 -3.41 35.72 13.58
N LEU A 428 -2.36 35.32 14.30
CA LEU A 428 -1.15 36.12 14.46
C LEU A 428 -0.45 36.36 13.12
N ASP A 429 -0.25 35.31 12.31
CA ASP A 429 0.37 35.46 10.99
C ASP A 429 -0.50 36.31 10.04
N PHE A 430 -1.83 36.14 10.05
CA PHE A 430 -2.72 36.99 9.25
C PHE A 430 -2.67 38.45 9.68
N SER A 431 -2.73 38.72 10.98
CA SER A 431 -2.67 40.08 11.53
C SER A 431 -1.32 40.75 11.29
N ALA A 432 -0.23 39.98 11.24
CA ALA A 432 1.09 40.49 10.87
C ALA A 432 1.22 40.71 9.35
N THR A 433 0.68 39.82 8.53
CA THR A 433 0.88 39.82 7.06
C THR A 433 0.02 40.88 6.36
N LEU A 434 -1.28 40.99 6.68
CA LEU A 434 -2.20 41.88 5.97
C LEU A 434 -1.80 43.37 6.00
N PRO A 435 -1.40 43.96 7.14
CA PRO A 435 -0.97 45.35 7.18
C PRO A 435 0.31 45.61 6.37
N THR A 436 1.16 44.59 6.16
CA THR A 436 2.44 44.76 5.43
C THR A 436 2.23 45.25 4.00
N PHE A 437 1.17 44.83 3.31
CA PHE A 437 0.89 45.28 1.95
C PHE A 437 0.66 46.80 1.89
N HIS A 438 -0.09 47.34 2.86
CA HIS A 438 -0.33 48.77 2.96
C HIS A 438 0.94 49.52 3.39
N LEU A 439 1.61 49.07 4.45
CA LEU A 439 2.81 49.75 4.97
C LEU A 439 3.98 49.73 3.96
N LEU A 440 4.21 48.62 3.25
CA LEU A 440 5.22 48.55 2.19
C LEU A 440 4.92 49.54 1.06
N SER A 441 3.65 49.71 0.71
CA SER A 441 3.23 50.67 -0.32
C SER A 441 3.42 52.11 0.17
N ARG A 442 3.11 52.38 1.45
CA ARG A 442 3.28 53.70 2.07
C ARG A 442 4.75 54.11 2.19
N TYR A 443 5.62 53.22 2.63
CA TYR A 443 7.04 53.50 2.89
C TYR A 443 7.98 53.18 1.72
N ALA A 444 7.46 52.80 0.55
CA ALA A 444 8.25 52.38 -0.62
C ALA A 444 9.31 53.40 -1.08
N GLY A 445 9.09 54.70 -0.83
CA GLY A 445 10.02 55.78 -1.18
C GLY A 445 11.21 55.95 -0.22
N THR A 446 11.16 55.37 0.98
CA THR A 446 12.21 55.53 1.99
C THR A 446 13.45 54.72 1.64
N ALA A 447 14.64 55.22 1.99
CA ALA A 447 15.91 54.58 1.61
C ALA A 447 16.04 53.13 2.11
N ALA A 448 15.59 52.86 3.35
CA ALA A 448 15.63 51.51 3.93
C ALA A 448 14.74 50.52 3.17
N VAL A 449 13.48 50.87 2.89
CA VAL A 449 12.53 49.99 2.19
C VAL A 449 12.87 49.87 0.70
N LYS A 450 13.31 50.96 0.07
CA LYS A 450 13.74 50.98 -1.34
C LYS A 450 14.96 50.10 -1.60
N ALA A 451 15.93 50.10 -0.68
CA ALA A 451 17.12 49.25 -0.78
C ALA A 451 16.79 47.75 -0.78
N GLN A 452 15.74 47.35 -0.06
CA GLN A 452 15.31 45.95 0.08
C GLN A 452 14.43 45.43 -1.06
N SER A 453 14.17 46.25 -2.10
CA SER A 453 13.32 45.94 -3.26
C SER A 453 11.85 45.62 -2.87
N PRO A 454 10.98 46.64 -2.71
CA PRO A 454 9.62 46.51 -2.15
C PRO A 454 8.71 45.48 -2.84
N ARG A 455 8.86 45.32 -4.15
CA ARG A 455 8.09 44.33 -4.94
C ARG A 455 8.37 42.89 -4.51
N PHE A 456 9.61 42.56 -4.16
CA PHE A 456 9.96 41.21 -3.67
C PHE A 456 9.48 41.00 -2.23
N MET A 457 9.46 42.04 -1.40
CA MET A 457 8.88 41.95 -0.06
C MET A 457 7.37 41.69 -0.12
N GLN A 458 6.66 42.32 -1.06
CA GLN A 458 5.24 42.05 -1.31
C GLN A 458 4.99 40.62 -1.81
N LEU A 459 5.85 40.07 -2.68
CA LEU A 459 5.74 38.68 -3.13
C LEU A 459 5.99 37.67 -1.99
N ILE A 460 6.97 37.93 -1.12
CA ILE A 460 7.19 37.10 0.07
C ILE A 460 5.97 37.13 1.00
N ALA A 461 5.41 38.33 1.27
CA ALA A 461 4.20 38.47 2.07
C ALA A 461 3.00 37.75 1.45
N LEU A 462 2.85 37.79 0.12
CA LEU A 462 1.81 37.04 -0.61
C LEU A 462 2.01 35.52 -0.46
N GLY A 463 3.23 35.02 -0.62
CA GLY A 463 3.52 33.60 -0.43
C GLY A 463 3.22 33.13 1.00
N VAL A 464 3.62 33.91 2.01
CA VAL A 464 3.28 33.64 3.42
C VAL A 464 1.76 33.58 3.62
N LEU A 465 1.02 34.57 3.11
CA LEU A 465 -0.45 34.61 3.21
C LEU A 465 -1.09 33.34 2.62
N ILE A 466 -0.65 32.91 1.44
CA ILE A 466 -1.18 31.72 0.76
C ILE A 466 -0.93 30.46 1.59
N VAL A 467 0.28 30.28 2.15
CA VAL A 467 0.57 29.11 3.00
C VAL A 467 -0.21 29.16 4.31
N THR A 468 -0.37 30.34 4.94
CA THR A 468 -1.19 30.46 6.16
C THR A 468 -2.66 30.09 5.88
N ILE A 469 -3.22 30.45 4.73
CA ILE A 469 -4.56 29.98 4.30
C ILE A 469 -4.57 28.46 4.14
N SER A 470 -3.53 27.88 3.54
CA SER A 470 -3.42 26.42 3.41
C SER A 470 -3.44 25.71 4.76
N VAL A 471 -2.71 26.23 5.76
CA VAL A 471 -2.67 25.66 7.12
C VAL A 471 -4.03 25.83 7.81
N ALA A 472 -4.69 26.97 7.65
CA ALA A 472 -6.04 27.18 8.19
C ALA A 472 -7.07 26.18 7.61
N LEU A 473 -6.95 25.82 6.33
CA LEU A 473 -7.80 24.80 5.71
C LEU A 473 -7.59 23.39 6.28
N GLU A 474 -6.47 23.11 6.97
CA GLU A 474 -6.24 21.82 7.63
C GLU A 474 -7.23 21.56 8.79
N ALA A 475 -7.81 22.61 9.36
CA ALA A 475 -8.85 22.51 10.41
C ALA A 475 -10.24 22.14 9.87
N VAL A 476 -10.46 22.23 8.55
CA VAL A 476 -11.73 21.89 7.90
C VAL A 476 -11.83 20.36 7.70
N SER A 477 -13.02 19.78 7.57
CA SER A 477 -13.11 18.35 7.23
C SER A 477 -12.60 18.08 5.80
N PRO A 478 -11.75 17.06 5.58
CA PRO A 478 -11.30 16.68 4.23
C PRO A 478 -12.43 16.09 3.38
N THR A 479 -13.57 15.71 3.97
CA THR A 479 -14.74 15.19 3.25
C THR A 479 -15.43 16.25 2.39
N ILE A 480 -15.16 17.54 2.62
CA ILE A 480 -15.72 18.62 1.82
C ILE A 480 -15.02 18.66 0.46
N THR A 481 -15.82 18.63 -0.61
CA THR A 481 -15.35 18.61 -1.99
C THR A 481 -14.34 19.72 -2.28
N GLY A 482 -13.15 19.34 -2.74
CA GLY A 482 -12.10 20.28 -3.17
C GLY A 482 -11.16 20.76 -2.06
N VAL A 483 -11.45 20.49 -0.78
CA VAL A 483 -10.58 20.92 0.34
C VAL A 483 -9.20 20.26 0.25
N CYS A 484 -9.13 18.96 -0.02
CA CYS A 484 -7.83 18.28 -0.18
C CYS A 484 -7.00 18.84 -1.34
N THR A 485 -7.66 19.17 -2.46
CA THR A 485 -6.99 19.84 -3.58
C THR A 485 -6.47 21.21 -3.18
N ALA A 486 -7.30 22.03 -2.53
CA ALA A 486 -6.93 23.38 -2.11
C ALA A 486 -5.74 23.39 -1.14
N ARG A 487 -5.72 22.49 -0.14
CA ARG A 487 -4.59 22.36 0.81
C ARG A 487 -3.27 22.15 0.09
N ILE A 488 -3.22 21.23 -0.87
CA ILE A 488 -1.97 20.87 -1.53
C ILE A 488 -1.54 21.97 -2.50
N TRP A 489 -2.48 22.54 -3.26
CA TRP A 489 -2.21 23.65 -4.17
C TRP A 489 -1.69 24.89 -3.46
N LEU A 490 -2.38 25.33 -2.41
CA LEU A 490 -2.00 26.55 -1.69
C LEU A 490 -0.66 26.38 -0.99
N LEU A 491 -0.39 25.24 -0.35
CA LEU A 491 0.90 24.98 0.27
C LEU A 491 2.05 25.05 -0.76
N ALA A 492 1.91 24.36 -1.89
CA ALA A 492 2.93 24.32 -2.93
C ALA A 492 3.18 25.70 -3.56
N LEU A 493 2.12 26.38 -4.02
CA LEU A 493 2.22 27.68 -4.67
C LEU A 493 2.74 28.78 -3.72
N GLY A 494 2.29 28.76 -2.46
CA GLY A 494 2.75 29.69 -1.44
C GLY A 494 4.24 29.48 -1.11
N MET A 495 4.66 28.24 -0.87
CA MET A 495 6.07 27.91 -0.59
C MET A 495 6.99 28.24 -1.77
N CYS A 496 6.58 27.96 -3.00
CA CYS A 496 7.32 28.33 -4.20
C CYS A 496 7.47 29.83 -4.37
N THR A 497 6.41 30.59 -4.07
CA THR A 497 6.48 32.06 -4.13
C THR A 497 7.48 32.62 -3.11
N VAL A 498 7.50 32.09 -1.88
CA VAL A 498 8.47 32.47 -0.84
C VAL A 498 9.89 32.10 -1.25
N LEU A 499 10.14 30.82 -1.57
CA LEU A 499 11.47 30.32 -1.91
C LEU A 499 11.99 30.94 -3.21
N GLY A 500 11.17 31.03 -4.25
CA GLY A 500 11.52 31.66 -5.52
C GLY A 500 11.91 33.14 -5.33
N SER A 501 11.17 33.88 -4.50
CA SER A 501 11.52 35.26 -4.17
C SER A 501 12.86 35.37 -3.43
N ILE A 502 13.13 34.47 -2.48
CA ILE A 502 14.43 34.40 -1.77
C ILE A 502 15.56 34.05 -2.75
N ILE A 503 15.38 33.06 -3.63
CA ILE A 503 16.38 32.62 -4.62
C ILE A 503 16.72 33.76 -5.57
N VAL A 504 15.73 34.42 -6.17
CA VAL A 504 15.96 35.51 -7.13
C VAL A 504 16.65 36.69 -6.45
N LYS A 505 16.22 37.04 -5.23
CA LYS A 505 16.82 38.13 -4.44
C LYS A 505 18.27 37.84 -4.06
N THR A 506 18.57 36.62 -3.60
CA THR A 506 19.95 36.20 -3.26
C THR A 506 20.83 36.05 -4.49
N ALA A 507 20.30 35.54 -5.61
CA ALA A 507 21.00 35.44 -6.88
C ALA A 507 21.41 36.83 -7.41
N ARG A 508 20.54 37.84 -7.30
CA ARG A 508 20.88 39.23 -7.64
C ARG A 508 22.10 39.72 -6.86
N ILE A 509 22.10 39.53 -5.54
CA ILE A 509 23.22 39.93 -4.67
C ILE A 509 24.49 39.16 -5.08
N TYR A 510 24.39 37.84 -5.26
CA TYR A 510 25.52 37.00 -5.68
C TYR A 510 26.13 37.44 -7.01
N LEU A 511 25.31 37.78 -8.01
CA LEU A 511 25.77 38.21 -9.33
C LEU A 511 26.43 39.58 -9.33
N ILE A 512 25.98 40.50 -8.47
CA ILE A 512 26.57 41.85 -8.33
C ILE A 512 27.96 41.75 -7.69
N PHE A 513 28.10 40.95 -6.62
CA PHE A 513 29.36 40.84 -5.86
C PHE A 513 30.33 39.76 -6.39
N GLY A 514 29.91 38.93 -7.35
CA GLY A 514 30.72 37.83 -7.87
C GLY A 514 31.87 38.22 -8.80
N ASN A 515 31.86 39.42 -9.41
CA ASN A 515 32.90 39.87 -10.35
C ASN A 515 32.93 41.41 -10.51
N ARG A 516 34.11 42.05 -10.44
CA ARG A 516 34.29 43.52 -10.57
C ARG A 516 33.73 44.09 -11.89
N ARG A 517 33.85 43.35 -13.01
CA ARG A 517 33.25 43.75 -14.30
C ARG A 517 31.72 43.69 -14.30
N ARG A 518 31.08 42.89 -13.43
CA ARG A 518 29.62 42.75 -13.31
C ARG A 518 28.99 43.66 -12.25
N MET A 519 29.78 44.37 -11.45
CA MET A 519 29.27 45.40 -10.53
C MET A 519 28.55 46.55 -11.26
N LYS A 520 28.82 46.75 -12.56
CA LYS A 520 28.12 47.73 -13.43
C LYS A 520 26.87 47.17 -14.12
N LEU A 521 26.48 45.91 -13.89
CA LEU A 521 25.36 45.29 -14.58
C LEU A 521 24.03 45.72 -13.93
N ASN A 522 23.29 46.62 -14.60
CA ASN A 522 21.97 47.05 -14.15
C ASN A 522 20.93 45.94 -14.44
N VAL A 523 20.74 45.02 -13.49
CA VAL A 523 19.74 43.95 -13.60
C VAL A 523 18.34 44.54 -13.38
N LYS A 524 17.52 44.59 -14.43
CA LYS A 524 16.14 45.10 -14.37
C LYS A 524 15.25 44.20 -13.51
N ASP A 525 14.47 44.80 -12.61
CA ASP A 525 13.54 44.10 -11.71
C ASP A 525 12.49 43.25 -12.46
N ALA A 526 12.08 43.65 -13.67
CA ALA A 526 11.12 42.89 -14.49
C ALA A 526 11.64 41.49 -14.87
N ARG A 527 12.94 41.36 -15.18
CA ARG A 527 13.55 40.06 -15.51
C ARG A 527 13.68 39.17 -14.28
N LEU A 528 13.86 39.77 -13.10
CA LEU A 528 13.93 39.07 -11.83
C LEU A 528 12.53 38.58 -11.39
N LEU A 529 11.49 39.40 -11.53
CA LEU A 529 10.09 38.97 -11.31
C LEU A 529 9.71 37.80 -12.23
N GLY A 530 10.11 37.83 -13.50
CA GLY A 530 9.88 36.74 -14.45
C GLY A 530 10.46 35.39 -13.98
N GLY A 531 11.58 35.40 -13.25
CA GLY A 531 12.15 34.18 -12.67
C GLY A 531 11.27 33.55 -11.58
N VAL A 532 10.64 34.36 -10.73
CA VAL A 532 9.70 33.87 -9.70
C VAL A 532 8.46 33.29 -10.37
N PHE A 533 7.88 34.01 -11.33
CA PHE A 533 6.71 33.52 -12.07
C PHE A 533 7.00 32.25 -12.86
N ALA A 534 8.21 32.09 -13.41
CA ALA A 534 8.60 30.86 -14.09
C ALA A 534 8.64 29.65 -13.14
N MET A 535 9.14 29.82 -11.91
CA MET A 535 9.13 28.75 -10.90
C MET A 535 7.70 28.39 -10.48
N VAL A 536 6.84 29.40 -10.26
CA VAL A 536 5.42 29.18 -9.94
C VAL A 536 4.67 28.50 -11.09
N ALA A 537 4.99 28.85 -12.35
CA ALA A 537 4.38 28.21 -13.52
C ALA A 537 4.71 26.71 -13.60
N VAL A 538 5.92 26.30 -13.21
CA VAL A 538 6.28 24.88 -13.11
C VAL A 538 5.37 24.16 -12.10
N ASP A 539 5.13 24.74 -10.92
CA ASP A 539 4.21 24.15 -9.94
C ASP A 539 2.78 24.08 -10.44
N VAL A 540 2.27 25.14 -11.10
CA VAL A 540 0.92 25.13 -11.67
C VAL A 540 0.76 23.98 -12.68
N VAL A 541 1.77 23.73 -13.52
CA VAL A 541 1.75 22.60 -14.46
C VAL A 541 1.79 21.26 -13.73
N LEU A 542 2.67 21.09 -12.74
CA LEU A 542 2.78 19.86 -11.95
C LEU A 542 1.48 19.56 -11.17
N LEU A 543 0.92 20.57 -10.50
CA LEU A 543 -0.32 20.47 -9.74
C LEU A 543 -1.53 20.23 -10.66
N GLY A 544 -1.57 20.88 -11.83
CA GLY A 544 -2.59 20.64 -12.85
C GLY A 544 -2.56 19.20 -13.36
N ALA A 545 -1.37 18.71 -13.74
CA ALA A 545 -1.15 17.33 -14.15
C ALA A 545 -1.56 16.35 -13.04
N TRP A 546 -1.22 16.66 -11.78
CA TRP A 546 -1.62 15.85 -10.65
C TRP A 546 -3.14 15.77 -10.49
N THR A 547 -3.85 16.90 -10.51
CA THR A 547 -5.32 16.92 -10.40
C THR A 547 -6.01 16.22 -11.57
N GLY A 548 -5.41 16.23 -12.76
CA GLY A 548 -5.92 15.54 -13.94
C GLY A 548 -5.68 14.03 -13.91
N ALA A 549 -4.53 13.58 -13.39
CA ALA A 549 -4.16 12.17 -13.34
C ALA A 549 -4.74 11.45 -12.11
N ALA A 550 -4.68 12.07 -10.94
CA ALA A 550 -5.09 11.50 -9.65
C ALA A 550 -5.60 12.60 -8.73
N LYS A 551 -6.89 12.93 -8.84
CA LYS A 551 -7.53 13.95 -8.00
C LYS A 551 -7.42 13.55 -6.53
N PRO A 552 -6.81 14.38 -5.65
CA PRO A 552 -6.81 14.08 -4.22
C PRO A 552 -8.20 14.11 -3.62
N SER A 553 -8.45 13.14 -2.76
CA SER A 553 -9.70 12.96 -2.05
C SER A 553 -9.46 12.56 -0.61
N ALA A 554 -10.53 12.65 0.20
CA ALA A 554 -10.54 12.05 1.52
C ALA A 554 -10.45 10.52 1.39
N VAL A 555 -9.46 9.93 2.05
CA VAL A 555 -9.31 8.48 2.20
C VAL A 555 -9.46 8.10 3.67
N ILE A 556 -10.00 6.91 3.91
CA ILE A 556 -10.19 6.37 5.25
C ILE A 556 -8.85 5.84 5.76
N ALA A 557 -8.41 6.34 6.92
CA ALA A 557 -7.24 5.87 7.63
C ALA A 557 -7.66 5.27 8.97
N THR A 558 -7.24 4.03 9.23
CA THR A 558 -7.52 3.34 10.49
C THR A 558 -6.66 3.90 11.61
N VAL A 559 -7.27 4.42 12.68
CA VAL A 559 -6.57 4.98 13.85
C VAL A 559 -6.40 3.91 14.92
N SER A 560 -7.46 3.15 15.16
CA SER A 560 -7.52 2.03 16.11
C SER A 560 -8.33 0.89 15.53
N THR A 561 -8.47 -0.21 16.27
CA THR A 561 -9.36 -1.32 15.91
C THR A 561 -10.82 -0.87 15.81
N THR A 562 -11.23 0.16 16.57
CA THR A 562 -12.61 0.64 16.64
C THR A 562 -12.82 2.01 16.01
N THR A 563 -11.76 2.70 15.58
CA THR A 563 -11.85 4.09 15.09
C THR A 563 -11.12 4.32 13.78
N TYR A 564 -11.68 5.19 12.96
CA TYR A 564 -11.08 5.64 11.70
C TYR A 564 -11.13 7.17 11.59
N THR A 565 -10.29 7.74 10.74
CA THR A 565 -10.30 9.16 10.42
C THR A 565 -10.14 9.38 8.92
N TYR A 566 -10.39 10.61 8.45
CA TYR A 566 -10.19 10.96 7.05
C TYR A 566 -8.87 11.72 6.86
N LEU A 567 -8.06 11.28 5.91
CA LEU A 567 -6.83 11.97 5.49
C LEU A 567 -6.93 12.36 4.01
N CYS A 568 -6.22 13.41 3.61
CA CYS A 568 -6.10 13.75 2.19
C CYS A 568 -5.01 12.89 1.54
N SER A 569 -5.36 12.08 0.55
CA SER A 569 -4.41 11.29 -0.24
C SER A 569 -4.75 11.36 -1.72
N ALA A 570 -3.74 11.12 -2.57
CA ALA A 570 -3.98 10.72 -3.95
C ALA A 570 -4.67 9.33 -3.98
N SER A 571 -5.45 9.05 -5.02
CA SER A 571 -5.84 7.67 -5.33
C SER A 571 -4.57 6.79 -5.42
N SER A 572 -4.69 5.51 -5.08
CA SER A 572 -3.59 4.53 -5.10
C SER A 572 -3.02 4.24 -6.49
N ASP A 573 -3.25 5.11 -7.47
CA ASP A 573 -2.66 5.03 -8.79
C ASP A 573 -1.19 5.42 -8.71
N THR A 574 -0.32 4.58 -9.25
CA THR A 574 1.13 4.78 -9.32
C THR A 574 1.51 6.17 -9.83
N GLY A 575 0.69 6.75 -10.72
CA GLY A 575 0.88 8.11 -11.24
C GLY A 575 0.70 9.22 -10.20
N GLY A 576 -0.29 9.11 -9.31
CA GLY A 576 -0.55 10.11 -8.27
C GLY A 576 0.57 10.18 -7.24
N THR A 577 1.12 9.04 -6.84
CA THR A 577 2.28 8.96 -5.95
C THR A 577 3.55 9.52 -6.60
N ALA A 578 3.79 9.20 -7.88
CA ALA A 578 4.96 9.68 -8.61
C ALA A 578 4.99 11.21 -8.72
N ILE A 579 3.86 11.85 -9.07
CA ILE A 579 3.80 13.30 -9.20
C ILE A 579 3.97 14.00 -7.84
N THR A 580 3.40 13.45 -6.75
CA THR A 580 3.64 13.96 -5.39
C THR A 580 5.12 13.93 -5.02
N ALA A 581 5.84 12.86 -5.38
CA ALA A 581 7.29 12.77 -5.17
C ALA A 581 8.06 13.80 -6.00
N ILE A 582 7.70 14.00 -7.27
CA ILE A 582 8.32 15.01 -8.15
C ILE A 582 8.13 16.42 -7.59
N LEU A 583 6.92 16.77 -7.13
CA LEU A 583 6.62 18.06 -6.51
C LEU A 583 7.47 18.28 -5.26
N ALA A 584 7.58 17.27 -4.39
CA ALA A 584 8.40 17.34 -3.19
C ALA A 584 9.90 17.53 -3.51
N ILE A 585 10.42 16.82 -4.51
CA ILE A 585 11.81 16.96 -4.98
C ILE A 585 12.05 18.37 -5.53
N PHE A 586 11.11 18.91 -6.32
CA PHE A 586 11.22 20.25 -6.87
C PHE A 586 11.37 21.31 -5.77
N HIS A 587 10.51 21.29 -4.75
CA HIS A 587 10.62 22.22 -3.61
C HIS A 587 11.87 21.99 -2.76
N ALA A 588 12.29 20.73 -2.58
CA ALA A 588 13.54 20.44 -1.87
C ALA A 588 14.75 21.03 -2.60
N LEU A 589 14.80 20.91 -3.93
CA LEU A 589 15.85 21.53 -4.75
C LEU A 589 15.82 23.05 -4.66
N GLN A 590 14.63 23.67 -4.70
CA GLN A 590 14.50 25.13 -4.50
C GLN A 590 15.08 25.56 -3.14
N LEU A 591 14.75 24.86 -2.06
CA LEU A 591 15.27 25.16 -0.73
C LEU A 591 16.79 24.99 -0.65
N LEU A 592 17.34 23.91 -1.21
CA LEU A 592 18.79 23.68 -1.27
C LEU A 592 19.51 24.80 -2.04
N VAL A 593 18.95 25.24 -3.17
CA VAL A 593 19.49 26.38 -3.94
C VAL A 593 19.41 27.67 -3.13
N ALA A 594 18.30 27.92 -2.43
CA ALA A 594 18.15 29.10 -1.56
C ALA A 594 19.18 29.12 -0.43
N CYS A 595 19.40 27.97 0.24
CA CYS A 595 20.41 27.83 1.28
C CYS A 595 21.83 27.99 0.73
N TRP A 596 22.13 27.38 -0.42
CA TRP A 596 23.44 27.49 -1.07
C TRP A 596 23.77 28.93 -1.48
N LEU A 597 22.83 29.64 -2.11
CA LEU A 597 23.00 31.05 -2.47
C LEU A 597 23.17 31.93 -1.23
N SER A 598 22.35 31.70 -0.19
CA SER A 598 22.44 32.44 1.07
C SER A 598 23.79 32.25 1.77
N PHE A 599 24.33 31.03 1.75
CA PHE A 599 25.66 30.74 2.26
C PHE A 599 26.76 31.49 1.50
N LYS A 600 26.65 31.61 0.16
CA LYS A 600 27.63 32.33 -0.66
C LYS A 600 27.66 33.84 -0.41
N ILE A 601 26.54 34.45 -0.01
CA ILE A 601 26.45 35.91 0.20
C ILE A 601 26.65 36.35 1.66
N ARG A 602 26.82 35.43 2.61
CA ARG A 602 26.84 35.73 4.06
C ARG A 602 27.91 36.73 4.53
N ASN A 603 29.02 36.84 3.78
CA ASN A 603 30.18 37.69 4.12
C ASN A 603 30.30 38.92 3.22
N VAL A 604 29.26 39.27 2.44
CA VAL A 604 29.24 40.53 1.68
C VAL A 604 29.32 41.71 2.66
N GLY A 605 30.10 42.74 2.28
CA GLY A 605 30.54 43.84 3.18
C GLY A 605 29.46 44.49 4.05
N THR A 606 29.87 44.95 5.23
CA THR A 606 29.04 45.44 6.35
C THR A 606 28.13 46.63 6.02
N THR A 607 28.29 47.28 4.88
CA THR A 607 27.38 48.32 4.37
C THR A 607 25.99 47.76 4.04
N TYR A 608 25.83 46.44 3.89
CA TYR A 608 24.55 45.76 3.63
C TYR A 608 24.32 44.58 4.58
N ASN A 609 23.88 44.85 5.82
CA ASN A 609 23.53 43.83 6.84
C ASN A 609 22.37 42.88 6.45
N GLU A 610 21.75 43.08 5.29
CA GLU A 610 20.63 42.32 4.75
C GLU A 610 20.92 40.83 4.51
N SER A 611 22.14 40.48 4.06
CA SER A 611 22.50 39.11 3.68
C SER A 611 22.40 38.12 4.86
N LYS A 612 22.65 38.58 6.08
CA LYS A 612 22.56 37.77 7.31
C LYS A 612 21.13 37.32 7.59
N TYR A 613 20.17 38.21 7.43
CA TYR A 613 18.76 37.93 7.70
C TYR A 613 18.15 37.02 6.62
N ILE A 614 18.59 37.15 5.37
CA ILE A 614 18.21 36.22 4.31
C ILE A 614 18.71 34.80 4.61
N ALA A 615 19.96 34.67 5.06
CA ALA A 615 20.50 33.38 5.48
C ALA A 615 19.72 32.79 6.67
N LEU A 616 19.41 33.59 7.69
CA LEU A 616 18.63 33.14 8.84
C LEU A 616 17.22 32.68 8.43
N ALA A 617 16.56 33.40 7.52
CA ALA A 617 15.25 33.02 6.99
C ALA A 617 15.30 31.69 6.21
N ALA A 618 16.28 31.52 5.31
CA ALA A 618 16.45 30.28 4.54
C ALA A 618 16.77 29.07 5.45
N TYR A 619 17.63 29.26 6.46
CA TYR A 619 17.97 28.20 7.42
C TYR A 619 16.81 27.86 8.35
N ASN A 620 15.96 28.83 8.71
CA ASN A 620 14.75 28.58 9.49
C ASN A 620 13.77 27.67 8.73
N ILE A 621 13.55 27.92 7.43
CA ILE A 621 12.72 27.05 6.59
C ILE A 621 13.34 25.64 6.50
N LEU A 622 14.67 25.55 6.33
CA LEU A 622 15.37 24.26 6.30
C LEU A 622 15.18 23.47 7.60
N LEU A 623 15.31 24.11 8.76
CA LEU A 623 15.10 23.48 10.06
C LEU A 623 13.66 22.94 10.19
N ALA A 624 12.66 23.73 9.79
CA ALA A 624 11.27 23.29 9.81
C ALA A 624 11.04 22.08 8.88
N CYS A 625 11.60 22.08 7.66
CA CYS A 625 11.48 20.95 6.74
C CYS A 625 12.14 19.68 7.27
N ILE A 626 13.28 19.78 7.97
CA ILE A 626 13.95 18.63 8.61
C ILE A 626 13.05 17.94 9.65
N VAL A 627 12.14 18.69 10.29
CA VAL A 627 11.17 18.14 11.26
C VAL A 627 9.89 17.65 10.56
N VAL A 628 9.32 18.46 9.66
CA VAL A 628 8.00 18.19 9.07
C VAL A 628 8.03 17.01 8.10
N VAL A 629 9.08 16.87 7.29
CA VAL A 629 9.13 15.81 6.26
C VAL A 629 9.14 14.41 6.87
N PRO A 630 9.99 14.07 7.87
CA PRO A 630 9.91 12.77 8.53
C PRO A 630 8.58 12.52 9.23
N VAL A 631 8.02 13.54 9.90
CA VAL A 631 6.74 13.42 10.61
C VAL A 631 5.58 13.10 9.66
N ALA A 632 5.62 13.60 8.43
CA ALA A 632 4.61 13.32 7.42
C ALA A 632 4.65 11.89 6.85
N VAL A 633 5.77 11.17 7.01
CA VAL A 633 5.99 9.82 6.44
C VAL A 633 5.96 8.72 7.51
N LEU A 634 6.37 9.01 8.74
CA LEU A 634 6.39 8.04 9.82
C LEU A 634 4.98 7.73 10.35
N PRO A 635 4.66 6.48 10.74
CA PRO A 635 3.34 6.09 11.27
C PRO A 635 3.16 6.57 12.73
N ILE A 636 3.11 7.89 12.90
CA ILE A 636 2.90 8.57 14.19
C ILE A 636 1.39 8.83 14.34
N ASN A 637 0.93 9.04 15.58
CA ASN A 637 -0.43 9.49 15.85
C ASN A 637 -0.83 10.70 14.96
N PHE A 638 -1.96 10.60 14.25
CA PHE A 638 -2.40 11.61 13.28
C PHE A 638 -2.58 13.01 13.90
N ARG A 639 -2.99 13.09 15.18
CA ARG A 639 -3.14 14.35 15.91
C ARG A 639 -1.77 15.01 16.14
N ALA A 640 -0.77 14.22 16.51
CA ALA A 640 0.60 14.70 16.67
C ALA A 640 1.21 15.15 15.34
N GLN A 641 1.01 14.38 14.26
CA GLN A 641 1.46 14.76 12.92
C GLN A 641 0.87 16.10 12.48
N PHE A 642 -0.45 16.26 12.64
CA PHE A 642 -1.16 17.50 12.33
C PHE A 642 -0.59 18.71 13.08
N VAL A 643 -0.42 18.60 14.41
CA VAL A 643 0.07 19.70 15.24
C VAL A 643 1.50 20.07 14.91
N ILE A 644 2.40 19.08 14.85
CA ILE A 644 3.83 19.32 14.58
C ILE A 644 3.99 19.97 13.20
N LYS A 645 3.29 19.46 12.18
CA LYS A 645 3.29 20.03 10.83
C LYS A 645 2.84 21.50 10.85
N CYS A 646 1.67 21.79 11.42
CA CYS A 646 1.10 23.14 11.38
C CYS A 646 1.96 24.15 12.17
N VAL A 647 2.39 23.80 13.38
CA VAL A 647 3.19 24.69 14.23
C VAL A 647 4.55 24.99 13.58
N CYS A 648 5.26 23.98 13.08
CA CYS A 648 6.55 24.20 12.43
C CYS A 648 6.44 25.08 11.18
N ILE A 649 5.40 24.90 10.36
CA ILE A 649 5.18 25.73 9.16
C ILE A 649 4.89 27.19 9.54
N LEU A 650 3.98 27.42 10.49
CA LEU A 650 3.61 28.79 10.91
C LEU A 650 4.79 29.53 11.55
N LEU A 651 5.53 28.88 12.46
CA LEU A 651 6.72 29.49 13.07
C LEU A 651 7.82 29.78 12.04
N ALA A 652 8.01 28.91 11.05
CA ALA A 652 8.98 29.12 10.00
C ALA A 652 8.65 30.37 9.16
N LEU A 653 7.39 30.49 8.75
CA LEU A 653 6.92 31.58 7.90
C LEU A 653 6.75 32.90 8.65
N GLY A 654 6.29 32.88 9.90
CA GLY A 654 6.31 34.04 10.78
C GLY A 654 7.73 34.58 10.98
N GLY A 655 8.72 33.69 11.11
CA GLY A 655 10.14 34.05 11.11
C GLY A 655 10.60 34.71 9.80
N VAL A 656 10.21 34.16 8.64
CA VAL A 656 10.52 34.76 7.33
C VAL A 656 9.91 36.16 7.20
N LEU A 657 8.65 36.33 7.59
CA LEU A 657 7.94 37.60 7.56
C LEU A 657 8.63 38.64 8.48
N GLY A 658 8.93 38.26 9.71
CA GLY A 658 9.61 39.12 10.68
C GLY A 658 10.99 39.58 10.20
N LEU A 659 11.81 38.63 9.72
CA LEU A 659 13.20 38.90 9.33
C LEU A 659 13.33 39.67 8.01
N LEU A 660 12.48 39.38 7.02
CA LEU A 660 12.63 39.90 5.66
C LEU A 660 11.67 41.03 5.29
N VAL A 661 10.53 41.15 5.97
CA VAL A 661 9.49 42.13 5.64
C VAL A 661 9.27 43.13 6.78
N TRP A 662 9.12 42.66 8.00
CA TRP A 662 8.79 43.52 9.15
C TRP A 662 9.97 44.34 9.65
N ARG A 663 11.17 43.77 9.68
CA ARG A 663 12.39 44.48 10.12
C ARG A 663 12.62 45.81 9.38
N PRO A 664 12.66 45.89 8.02
CA PRO A 664 12.85 47.17 7.33
C PRO A 664 11.75 48.20 7.58
N ILE A 665 10.52 47.75 7.81
CA ILE A 665 9.38 48.64 8.09
C ILE A 665 9.50 49.23 9.49
N LEU A 666 9.85 48.40 10.48
CA LEU A 666 10.10 48.86 11.86
C LEU A 666 11.28 49.83 11.93
N GLU A 667 12.36 49.57 11.19
CA GLU A 667 13.51 50.49 11.09
C GLU A 667 13.08 51.90 10.65
N VAL A 668 12.16 52.00 9.68
CA VAL A 668 11.62 53.28 9.18
C VAL A 668 10.67 53.94 10.18
N VAL A 669 9.74 53.18 10.76
CA VAL A 669 8.75 53.70 11.71
C VAL A 669 9.44 54.25 12.97
N LEU A 670 10.42 53.51 13.50
CA LEU A 670 11.20 53.94 14.66
C LEU A 670 12.09 55.14 14.35
N SER A 671 12.75 55.17 13.19
CA SER A 671 13.58 56.32 12.80
C SER A 671 12.75 57.59 12.53
N GLY A 672 11.51 57.44 12.05
CA GLY A 672 10.56 58.54 11.88
C GLY A 672 10.09 59.13 13.21
N ALA A 673 9.88 58.31 14.23
CA ALA A 673 9.51 58.76 15.58
C ALA A 673 10.63 59.52 16.30
N VAL A 674 11.90 59.13 16.09
CA VAL A 674 13.06 59.82 16.68
C VAL A 674 13.31 61.20 16.04
N SER A 675 12.94 61.38 14.78
CA SER A 675 13.17 62.64 14.06
C SER A 675 12.21 63.77 14.49
N THR A 676 11.07 63.45 15.10
CA THR A 676 10.10 64.43 15.60
C THR A 676 10.42 64.95 17.01
N ASP A 677 11.19 64.21 17.82
CA ASP A 677 11.51 64.62 19.20
C ASP A 677 12.91 65.28 19.36
N ALA A 678 13.82 65.09 18.39
CA ALA A 678 15.22 65.54 18.53
C ALA A 678 15.56 66.90 17.89
N LEU A 679 14.62 67.56 17.19
CA LEU A 679 14.89 68.84 16.50
C LEU A 679 14.51 70.10 17.31
N ALA A 680 14.14 69.96 18.58
CA ALA A 680 13.76 71.07 19.46
C ALA A 680 14.87 71.57 20.39
N SER A 681 16.07 70.97 20.37
CA SER A 681 17.17 71.43 21.22
C SER A 681 18.52 71.11 20.60
N PHE A 682 19.21 72.15 20.13
CA PHE A 682 20.65 72.46 20.30
C PHE A 682 21.20 73.27 19.12
N GLU A 683 21.55 74.52 19.43
CA GLU A 683 22.45 75.38 18.64
C GLU A 683 23.92 74.93 18.84
N PRO A 684 24.81 75.02 17.83
CA PRO A 684 26.21 74.65 17.98
C PRO A 684 27.10 75.88 18.27
N PRO A 685 28.08 75.80 19.20
CA PRO A 685 29.18 76.74 19.23
C PRO A 685 30.39 76.22 18.43
N SER A 686 31.06 77.17 17.80
CA SER A 686 32.36 77.07 17.13
C SER A 686 33.47 76.52 18.03
N THR A 687 34.42 75.76 17.48
CA THR A 687 35.87 76.03 17.62
C THR A 687 36.71 75.06 16.78
N ALA A 688 37.79 75.61 16.23
CA ALA A 688 38.77 75.00 15.35
C ALA A 688 39.62 73.92 16.03
N LYS A 689 40.02 72.88 15.27
CA LYS A 689 41.23 72.07 15.54
C LYS A 689 41.94 71.63 14.25
N LEU A 690 43.12 72.23 14.09
CA LEU A 690 44.37 71.80 13.45
C LEU A 690 44.35 70.54 12.55
N ASP A 691 44.59 70.76 11.27
CA ASP A 691 44.47 69.76 10.21
C ASP A 691 45.85 69.22 9.77
N ARG A 692 46.20 68.02 10.24
CA ARG A 692 47.34 67.23 9.72
C ARG A 692 46.88 66.16 8.72
N SER A 693 45.56 66.04 8.50
CA SER A 693 44.90 64.97 7.76
C SER A 693 44.63 65.31 6.29
N THR A 694 44.63 66.60 5.94
CA THR A 694 44.42 67.11 4.57
C THR A 694 45.65 66.94 3.68
N SER A 695 46.86 66.89 4.23
CA SER A 695 48.09 66.74 3.42
C SER A 695 48.15 65.39 2.68
N MET A 696 47.80 64.28 3.35
CA MET A 696 47.74 62.95 2.71
C MET A 696 46.49 62.73 1.86
N ARG A 697 45.32 63.25 2.27
CA ARG A 697 44.09 63.16 1.45
C ARG A 697 44.22 63.94 0.14
N ASN A 698 44.85 65.12 0.15
CA ASN A 698 45.12 65.90 -1.07
C ASN A 698 46.19 65.25 -1.96
N ALA A 699 47.14 64.50 -1.39
CA ALA A 699 48.10 63.70 -2.17
C ALA A 699 47.44 62.46 -2.81
N MET A 700 46.54 61.77 -2.10
CA MET A 700 45.78 60.62 -2.61
C MET A 700 44.67 60.99 -3.61
N ALA A 701 44.05 62.16 -3.49
CA ALA A 701 43.03 62.65 -4.42
C ALA A 701 43.62 63.16 -5.76
N LYS A 702 44.91 63.52 -5.81
CA LYS A 702 45.61 63.93 -7.04
C LYS A 702 46.13 62.76 -7.90
N SER A 703 46.00 61.52 -7.43
CA SER A 703 46.56 60.32 -8.06
C SER A 703 45.53 59.46 -8.82
N ASP A 704 44.59 60.09 -9.54
CA ASP A 704 43.64 59.38 -10.42
C ASP A 704 44.29 58.93 -11.76
N LYS A 705 45.62 59.07 -11.89
CA LYS A 705 46.38 58.82 -13.14
C LYS A 705 47.56 57.86 -13.01
N GLY A 706 47.69 57.10 -11.91
CA GLY A 706 48.76 56.10 -11.78
C GLY A 706 50.17 56.66 -12.02
N LYS A 707 50.43 57.89 -11.53
CA LYS A 707 51.75 58.53 -11.65
C LYS A 707 52.51 58.39 -10.34
N GLU A 708 53.81 58.13 -10.46
CA GLU A 708 54.80 58.23 -9.41
C GLU A 708 54.59 59.55 -8.64
N GLY A 709 54.41 59.44 -7.33
CA GLY A 709 54.16 60.58 -6.46
C GLY A 709 55.05 60.51 -5.23
N VAL A 710 55.57 61.66 -4.83
CA VAL A 710 56.34 61.80 -3.59
C VAL A 710 55.37 61.88 -2.42
N LEU A 711 55.26 60.81 -1.63
CA LEU A 711 54.48 60.79 -0.39
C LEU A 711 55.42 61.08 0.78
N CYS A 712 55.29 62.25 1.44
CA CYS A 712 56.16 62.66 2.55
C CYS A 712 57.68 62.63 2.24
N GLY A 713 58.08 63.00 1.01
CA GLY A 713 59.50 63.00 0.59
C GLY A 713 60.02 61.66 0.08
N LEU A 714 59.18 60.63 -0.01
CA LEU A 714 59.53 59.27 -0.44
C LEU A 714 58.81 58.93 -1.76
N GLU A 715 59.50 58.31 -2.71
CA GLU A 715 58.90 57.84 -3.97
C GLU A 715 57.94 56.66 -3.70
N ALA A 716 56.65 56.87 -3.98
CA ALA A 716 55.60 55.89 -3.75
C ALA A 716 54.71 55.71 -4.99
N ARG A 717 54.31 54.46 -5.25
CA ARG A 717 53.23 54.13 -6.19
C ARG A 717 51.98 53.76 -5.42
N VAL A 718 50.89 54.47 -5.70
CA VAL A 718 49.59 54.27 -5.02
C VAL A 718 48.58 53.72 -6.01
N GLY A 719 48.02 52.57 -5.66
CA GLY A 719 46.96 51.90 -6.36
C GLY A 719 45.68 51.90 -5.55
N GLN A 720 44.62 52.52 -6.07
CA GLN A 720 43.33 52.59 -5.36
C GLN A 720 42.35 51.52 -5.84
N ARG A 721 41.60 50.94 -4.90
CA ARG A 721 40.48 50.03 -5.14
C ARG A 721 40.84 48.80 -5.98
N PHE A 722 41.96 48.16 -5.71
CA PHE A 722 42.27 46.87 -6.30
C PHE A 722 41.34 45.79 -5.74
N ALA A 723 40.81 44.94 -6.62
CA ALA A 723 40.12 43.73 -6.18
C ALA A 723 41.16 42.63 -6.00
N ILE A 724 41.28 42.10 -4.77
CA ILE A 724 42.22 41.05 -4.42
C ILE A 724 41.47 39.80 -3.94
N LYS A 725 41.95 38.61 -4.32
CA LYS A 725 41.41 37.31 -3.90
C LYS A 725 42.54 36.35 -3.55
N GLN A 726 42.52 35.73 -2.38
CA GLN A 726 43.55 34.75 -2.01
C GLN A 726 43.47 33.47 -2.87
N ILE A 727 44.62 33.02 -3.39
CA ILE A 727 44.81 31.82 -4.21
C ILE A 727 45.07 30.65 -3.26
N GLY A 728 44.09 29.76 -3.14
CA GLY A 728 44.11 28.60 -2.24
C GLY A 728 42.94 28.61 -1.25
N GLY A 729 42.09 27.57 -1.31
CA GLY A 729 40.93 27.36 -0.44
C GLY A 729 39.57 27.45 -1.16
N LEU A 730 38.65 26.54 -0.83
CA LEU A 730 37.39 26.31 -1.56
C LEU A 730 36.34 27.44 -1.46
N PHE A 731 36.60 28.51 -0.69
CA PHE A 731 35.59 29.52 -0.31
C PHE A 731 36.08 30.98 -0.17
N ARG A 732 37.15 31.39 -0.89
CA ARG A 732 37.67 32.77 -0.78
C ARG A 732 37.00 33.74 -1.76
N GLN A 733 36.67 34.95 -1.29
CA GLN A 733 35.99 36.02 -2.03
C GLN A 733 36.97 37.12 -2.48
N TRP A 734 36.52 37.94 -3.43
CA TRP A 734 37.19 39.18 -3.81
C TRP A 734 36.93 40.27 -2.77
N THR A 735 37.97 40.98 -2.36
CA THR A 735 37.90 42.13 -1.44
C THR A 735 38.54 43.35 -2.09
N GLU A 736 38.03 44.55 -1.82
CA GLU A 736 38.65 45.79 -2.30
C GLU A 736 39.72 46.29 -1.33
N VAL A 737 40.91 46.55 -1.85
CA VAL A 737 42.06 47.06 -1.11
C VAL A 737 42.76 48.17 -1.88
N ASP A 738 43.40 49.08 -1.15
CA ASP A 738 44.37 50.02 -1.69
C ASP A 738 45.78 49.42 -1.52
N LEU A 739 46.58 49.46 -2.58
CA LEU A 739 47.97 48.99 -2.59
C LEU A 739 48.90 50.20 -2.59
N VAL A 740 49.83 50.27 -1.66
CA VAL A 740 50.84 51.33 -1.60
C VAL A 740 52.22 50.70 -1.61
N LEU A 741 53.00 50.98 -2.65
CA LEU A 741 54.38 50.53 -2.81
C LEU A 741 55.34 51.69 -2.54
N LEU A 742 56.25 51.51 -1.58
CA LEU A 742 57.31 52.47 -1.21
C LEU A 742 58.67 51.93 -1.65
N HIS A 743 59.48 52.75 -2.34
CA HIS A 743 60.72 52.29 -3.00
C HIS A 743 61.99 52.38 -2.13
N HIS A 744 62.30 53.53 -1.54
CA HIS A 744 63.51 53.77 -0.71
C HIS A 744 63.19 54.69 0.49
N PRO A 745 63.95 54.68 1.61
CA PRO A 745 65.14 53.86 1.93
C PRO A 745 64.83 52.47 2.52
N LEU A 746 63.57 52.16 2.81
CA LEU A 746 63.11 50.84 3.26
C LEU A 746 61.91 50.41 2.38
N PRO A 747 62.11 49.48 1.43
CA PRO A 747 61.03 49.06 0.55
C PRO A 747 59.92 48.37 1.35
N SER A 748 58.68 48.81 1.14
CA SER A 748 57.51 48.20 1.79
C SER A 748 56.28 48.24 0.89
N LEU A 749 55.50 47.17 0.92
CA LEU A 749 54.22 47.06 0.24
C LEU A 749 53.11 47.02 1.29
N GLN A 750 52.23 47.99 1.28
CA GLN A 750 51.08 48.06 2.19
C GLN A 750 49.80 47.65 1.46
N ILE A 751 49.05 46.75 2.09
CA ILE A 751 47.70 46.36 1.66
C ILE A 751 46.71 46.93 2.68
N MET A 752 45.92 47.92 2.25
CA MET A 752 44.99 48.65 3.10
C MET A 752 43.53 48.37 2.70
N PRO A 753 42.60 48.15 3.64
CA PRO A 753 41.17 48.12 3.32
C PRO A 753 40.72 49.49 2.79
N CYS A 754 39.95 49.52 1.70
CA CYS A 754 39.55 50.77 1.06
C CYS A 754 38.78 51.68 2.05
N GLY A 755 39.21 52.94 2.19
CA GLY A 755 38.56 53.95 3.03
C GLY A 755 38.93 53.94 4.53
N SER A 756 39.84 53.09 4.99
CA SER A 756 40.37 53.13 6.37
C SER A 756 41.87 53.39 6.42
N LEU A 757 42.28 54.45 7.12
CA LEU A 757 43.69 54.74 7.42
C LEU A 757 44.27 53.89 8.57
N ARG A 758 43.44 53.11 9.27
CA ARG A 758 43.86 52.20 10.36
C ARG A 758 43.59 50.75 9.96
N GLY A 759 44.61 49.90 10.04
CA GLY A 759 44.50 48.45 9.85
C GLY A 759 45.15 47.86 8.59
N GLY A 760 45.94 48.62 7.83
CA GLY A 760 46.73 48.08 6.72
C GLY A 760 47.88 47.20 7.20
N GLN A 761 48.15 46.10 6.47
CA GLN A 761 49.34 45.28 6.71
C GLN A 761 50.46 45.70 5.77
N ALA A 762 51.64 45.97 6.34
CA ALA A 762 52.86 46.32 5.61
C ALA A 762 53.78 45.10 5.52
N TYR A 763 54.24 44.80 4.30
CA TYR A 763 55.15 43.71 4.01
C TYR A 763 56.50 44.30 3.56
N MET A 764 57.57 43.94 4.27
CA MET A 764 58.93 44.44 3.99
C MET A 764 59.86 43.36 3.40
N PHE A 765 59.45 42.09 3.41
CA PHE A 765 60.23 40.96 2.89
C PHE A 765 59.29 39.87 2.33
N LYS A 766 59.83 39.00 1.47
CA LYS A 766 59.07 37.90 0.81
C LYS A 766 57.84 38.42 0.03
N VAL A 767 58.05 39.49 -0.73
CA VAL A 767 57.05 40.09 -1.64
C VAL A 767 57.46 39.73 -3.06
N TYR A 768 56.60 39.01 -3.78
CA TYR A 768 56.82 38.64 -5.19
C TYR A 768 55.55 38.92 -5.98
N ALA A 769 55.69 39.38 -7.22
CA ALA A 769 54.58 39.56 -8.13
C ALA A 769 54.88 38.81 -9.44
N SER A 770 53.87 38.21 -10.08
CA SER A 770 54.01 37.62 -11.42
C SER A 770 52.73 37.83 -12.20
N VAL A 771 52.80 37.89 -13.53
CA VAL A 771 51.60 37.93 -14.36
C VAL A 771 50.78 36.63 -14.16
N ALA A 772 49.46 36.72 -14.16
CA ALA A 772 48.60 35.55 -13.98
C ALA A 772 48.37 34.79 -15.30
N ASP A 773 48.73 33.51 -15.33
CA ASP A 773 48.50 32.65 -16.50
C ASP A 773 47.00 32.51 -16.78
N GLY A 774 46.56 32.96 -17.97
CA GLY A 774 45.17 32.87 -18.44
C GLY A 774 44.23 34.03 -18.06
N ALA A 775 44.70 35.05 -17.34
CA ALA A 775 43.92 36.25 -17.01
C ALA A 775 44.74 37.52 -17.26
N THR A 776 44.65 38.07 -18.47
CA THR A 776 45.54 39.14 -18.97
C THR A 776 45.48 40.44 -18.18
N ASP A 777 44.40 40.72 -17.43
CA ASP A 777 44.24 41.92 -16.59
C ASP A 777 44.53 41.67 -15.10
N CYS A 778 45.11 40.52 -14.76
CA CYS A 778 45.39 40.12 -13.39
C CYS A 778 46.87 39.79 -13.19
N PHE A 779 47.36 40.03 -11.97
CA PHE A 779 48.66 39.56 -11.52
C PHE A 779 48.55 38.80 -10.20
N ILE A 780 49.47 37.88 -9.98
CA ILE A 780 49.60 37.10 -8.75
C ILE A 780 50.55 37.86 -7.83
N LEU A 781 50.06 38.26 -6.66
CA LEU A 781 50.83 38.86 -5.58
C LEU A 781 51.07 37.84 -4.47
N ARG A 782 52.32 37.49 -4.21
CA ARG A 782 52.72 36.60 -3.12
C ARG A 782 53.36 37.41 -2.00
N VAL A 783 52.72 37.44 -0.84
CA VAL A 783 53.18 38.18 0.35
C VAL A 783 53.02 37.33 1.60
N GLY A 784 54.04 37.30 2.46
CA GLY A 784 53.96 36.65 3.78
C GLY A 784 53.54 35.17 3.76
N GLY A 785 53.85 34.44 2.67
CA GLY A 785 53.45 33.03 2.49
C GLY A 785 52.04 32.82 1.93
N SER A 786 51.27 33.88 1.70
CA SER A 786 49.97 33.83 1.00
C SER A 786 50.12 34.29 -0.44
N SER A 787 49.41 33.62 -1.36
CA SER A 787 49.29 34.04 -2.75
C SER A 787 47.93 34.71 -2.96
N TYR A 788 47.89 35.81 -3.68
CA TYR A 788 46.68 36.56 -4.00
C TYR A 788 46.62 36.82 -5.50
N LEU A 789 45.44 36.71 -6.08
CA LEU A 789 45.13 37.16 -7.43
C LEU A 789 44.61 38.59 -7.31
N VAL A 790 45.28 39.52 -7.96
CA VAL A 790 44.96 40.94 -7.95
C VAL A 790 44.51 41.36 -9.34
N GLN A 791 43.31 41.94 -9.44
CA GLN A 791 42.78 42.45 -10.70
C GLN A 791 43.13 43.93 -10.88
N ALA A 792 43.97 44.22 -11.88
CA ALA A 792 44.37 45.57 -12.26
C ALA A 792 43.34 46.22 -13.20
N LYS A 793 43.59 47.47 -13.62
CA LYS A 793 42.69 48.20 -14.52
C LYS A 793 42.65 47.58 -15.92
N ASP A 794 43.81 47.19 -16.43
CA ASP A 794 44.04 46.58 -17.72
C ASP A 794 45.34 45.76 -17.69
N ALA A 795 45.65 45.06 -18.79
CA ALA A 795 46.84 44.21 -18.89
C ALA A 795 48.15 45.00 -18.73
N THR A 796 48.20 46.20 -19.27
CA THR A 796 49.40 47.05 -19.20
C THR A 796 49.65 47.57 -17.77
N ASP A 797 48.59 47.85 -17.02
CA ASP A 797 48.66 48.23 -15.61
C ASP A 797 49.10 47.05 -14.74
N ALA A 798 48.61 45.83 -15.01
CA ALA A 798 49.04 44.62 -14.32
C ALA A 798 50.56 44.37 -14.50
N GLU A 799 51.06 44.45 -15.73
CA GLU A 799 52.48 44.27 -16.05
C GLU A 799 53.36 45.33 -15.36
N ARG A 800 52.92 46.59 -15.35
CA ARG A 800 53.64 47.67 -14.66
C ARG A 800 53.72 47.44 -13.14
N TRP A 801 52.63 47.00 -12.51
CA TRP A 801 52.64 46.67 -11.08
C TRP A 801 53.57 45.50 -10.76
N VAL A 802 53.65 44.49 -11.63
CA VAL A 802 54.60 43.38 -11.47
C VAL A 802 56.03 43.89 -11.56
N GLN A 803 56.35 44.68 -12.59
CA GLN A 803 57.69 45.24 -12.78
C GLN A 803 58.15 46.09 -11.59
N ASP A 804 57.30 46.99 -11.09
CA ASP A 804 57.64 47.88 -9.97
C ASP A 804 57.85 47.12 -8.67
N ILE A 805 57.00 46.12 -8.38
CA ILE A 805 57.13 45.29 -7.18
C ILE A 805 58.41 44.44 -7.25
N GLU A 806 58.70 43.82 -8.40
CA GLU A 806 59.90 43.00 -8.57
C GLU A 806 61.19 43.83 -8.49
N THR A 807 61.22 45.00 -9.13
CA THR A 807 62.37 45.92 -9.07
C THR A 807 62.63 46.44 -7.65
N THR A 808 61.58 46.88 -6.96
CA THR A 808 61.66 47.42 -5.59
C THR A 808 62.18 46.39 -4.59
N PHE A 809 61.72 45.13 -4.69
CA PHE A 809 62.09 44.08 -3.74
C PHE A 809 63.26 43.19 -4.22
N LYS A 810 63.85 43.45 -5.39
CA LYS A 810 64.92 42.63 -5.99
C LYS A 810 66.11 42.43 -5.03
N ALA A 811 66.62 43.53 -4.47
CA ALA A 811 67.78 43.50 -3.57
C ALA A 811 67.45 42.86 -2.20
N VAL A 812 66.24 43.11 -1.68
CA VAL A 812 65.78 42.59 -0.38
C VAL A 812 65.47 41.10 -0.41
N ASN A 813 64.89 40.62 -1.51
CA ASN A 813 64.65 39.19 -1.69
C ASN A 813 65.97 38.41 -1.97
N ALA A 814 66.97 39.05 -2.59
CA ALA A 814 68.30 38.47 -2.80
C ALA A 814 69.12 38.31 -1.50
N SER A 815 68.99 39.24 -0.54
CA SER A 815 69.65 39.12 0.77
C SER A 815 68.99 38.07 1.68
N THR A 816 67.69 37.81 1.49
CA THR A 816 66.94 36.82 2.26
C THR A 816 67.20 35.36 1.80
N THR A 817 67.75 35.17 0.59
CA THR A 817 68.08 33.85 0.02
C THR A 817 69.51 33.36 0.37
N GLY A 818 70.36 34.23 0.95
CA GLY A 818 71.75 33.91 1.30
C GLY A 818 71.99 33.17 2.62
N SER A 819 70.96 32.85 3.41
CA SER A 819 71.13 32.21 4.73
C SER A 819 70.76 30.72 4.79
N VAL A 820 70.47 30.06 3.67
CA VAL A 820 70.23 28.59 3.65
C VAL A 820 70.89 27.94 2.42
N SER A 821 72.20 27.73 2.49
CA SER A 821 72.90 26.78 1.62
C SER A 821 74.06 26.07 2.35
N ARG A 822 73.68 25.12 3.22
CA ARG A 822 74.39 23.86 3.54
C ARG A 822 73.27 22.92 3.98
N ALA A 823 72.84 21.89 3.27
CA ALA A 823 73.44 21.13 2.19
C ALA A 823 72.33 20.64 1.22
N SER A 824 72.68 20.52 -0.07
CA SER A 824 71.92 19.77 -1.06
C SER A 824 72.81 18.66 -1.63
N SER A 825 72.28 17.43 -1.64
CA SER A 825 72.44 16.42 -2.71
C SER A 825 71.53 15.23 -2.33
N GLY A 826 70.64 14.71 -3.16
CA GLY A 826 70.33 15.01 -4.56
C GLY A 826 68.96 14.43 -4.98
N ASN A 827 68.49 14.91 -6.13
CA ASN A 827 67.39 14.41 -6.95
C ASN A 827 67.59 12.92 -7.35
N SER A 828 66.62 12.11 -7.79
CA SER A 828 65.69 12.35 -8.90
C SER A 828 64.64 11.23 -9.08
N ALA A 829 63.44 11.61 -9.59
CA ALA A 829 62.50 10.88 -10.48
C ALA A 829 61.81 9.59 -9.96
N ALA A 830 60.57 9.21 -10.31
CA ALA A 830 59.66 9.55 -11.40
C ALA A 830 58.18 9.22 -11.03
N ALA A 831 57.27 9.49 -11.96
CA ALA A 831 55.81 9.53 -11.83
C ALA A 831 55.04 8.20 -11.98
N SER A 832 53.80 8.24 -11.47
CA SER A 832 52.54 7.61 -11.93
C SER A 832 52.28 6.09 -11.85
N ALA A 833 51.32 5.79 -10.96
CA ALA A 833 50.05 5.07 -11.19
C ALA A 833 49.91 3.53 -10.97
N THR A 834 49.05 3.23 -9.98
CA THR A 834 47.95 2.23 -9.92
C THR A 834 48.09 0.84 -9.25
N VAL A 835 47.16 0.62 -8.30
CA VAL A 835 46.48 -0.59 -7.73
C VAL A 835 47.26 -1.64 -6.89
N SER A 836 46.90 -1.78 -5.59
CA SER A 836 46.29 -2.98 -4.98
C SER A 836 46.54 -3.14 -3.47
N ALA A 837 45.42 -3.21 -2.73
CA ALA A 837 45.05 -4.04 -1.57
C ALA A 837 46.06 -4.52 -0.49
N ALA A 838 45.70 -4.14 0.77
CA ALA A 838 45.65 -4.95 2.01
C ALA A 838 46.95 -5.47 2.67
N PRO A 839 46.91 -5.95 3.94
CA PRO A 839 46.55 -5.23 5.17
C PRO A 839 47.58 -5.44 6.31
N ASP A 840 47.34 -4.77 7.45
CA ASP A 840 47.72 -5.11 8.84
C ASP A 840 49.18 -5.45 9.21
N GLN A 841 49.74 -4.65 10.13
CA GLN A 841 50.11 -5.14 11.48
C GLN A 841 50.68 -4.03 12.40
N SER A 842 50.09 -3.97 13.61
CA SER A 842 50.78 -3.80 14.92
C SER A 842 51.28 -2.37 15.29
N VAL A 843 51.29 -1.86 16.54
CA VAL A 843 51.35 -2.46 17.88
C VAL A 843 50.67 -1.52 18.90
N ALA A 844 50.12 -2.18 19.93
CA ALA A 844 49.60 -1.73 21.22
C ALA A 844 50.37 -0.65 22.01
N SER A 845 49.62 0.04 22.88
CA SER A 845 50.12 0.45 24.21
C SER A 845 49.05 0.21 25.29
N GLN A 846 49.47 -0.46 26.38
CA GLN A 846 48.70 -0.91 27.53
C GLN A 846 48.26 0.21 28.49
N ARG A 847 47.13 0.00 29.21
CA ARG A 847 47.05 0.11 30.69
C ARG A 847 45.82 -0.62 31.26
N GLN A 848 45.99 -1.12 32.49
CA GLN A 848 45.36 -2.27 33.16
C GLN A 848 44.05 -2.02 33.95
N PRO A 849 43.38 -3.11 34.44
CA PRO A 849 42.01 -3.12 34.98
C PRO A 849 41.90 -3.47 36.49
N GLY A 850 40.66 -3.46 37.02
CA GLY A 850 40.22 -4.21 38.20
C GLY A 850 38.74 -3.92 38.54
N PRO A 851 38.06 -4.71 39.41
CA PRO A 851 37.98 -6.18 39.47
C PRO A 851 36.52 -6.70 39.45
N GLN A 852 36.35 -8.00 39.14
CA GLN A 852 35.08 -8.77 39.16
C GLN A 852 34.73 -9.33 40.55
N ARG A 853 33.43 -9.62 40.81
CA ARG A 853 32.90 -10.94 41.27
C ARG A 853 31.34 -11.00 41.36
N PRO A 854 30.66 -12.17 41.54
CA PRO A 854 29.82 -12.80 40.48
C PRO A 854 28.39 -13.29 40.91
N GLY A 855 27.65 -13.90 39.97
CA GLY A 855 26.46 -14.76 40.17
C GLY A 855 25.12 -14.01 40.11
N MET A 856 23.99 -14.53 39.64
CA MET A 856 23.50 -15.88 39.32
C MET A 856 22.31 -15.78 38.35
N VAL A 857 22.01 -16.93 37.75
CA VAL A 857 20.85 -17.42 36.99
C VAL A 857 19.47 -16.90 37.46
N GLY A 858 18.57 -16.69 36.48
CA GLY A 858 17.13 -16.47 36.62
C GLY A 858 16.49 -16.09 35.30
#